data_AF-A0A3M1EVS5-F1
#
_entry.id   AF-A0A3M1EVS5-F1
#
_cell.length_a   1.000
_cell.length_b   1.000
_cell.length_c   1.000
_cell.angle_alpha   90.00
_cell.angle_beta   90.00
_cell.angle_gamma   90.00
#
_symmetry.space_group_name_H-M   'P 1'
#
loop_
_entity.id
_entity.type
_entity.pdbx_description
1 polymer ?
#
loop_
_entity_poly.entity_id
_entity_poly.type
_entity_poly.pdbx_seq_one_letter_code
_entity_poly.pdbx_strand_id
1 'polypeptide(L)'
;MVTFALFERQPAAGLGGESSTAVLACQILYRARGARHQSGTLGGVSLQGRGGVETRLYRRTPHPGPSTEKCPGNRRKPLIPCGFRESWGWKAMVLRGDSRFLHFPPCLLQCLTALHCTVGPGSRALASRGRTTHPPIRGQIGKGTAVPPWSLRDPEGIAPLGRHPFPAPHEERRREMTQNAEASGPIEGGGFLLEDRDPSSVSTYEDLDEEQHAFARTAREFMENEVLPRVAQIEAMEPGVLPGLLRKAGEVGLSMVDIPEEYGGLGLDKTTVGFVHAQTASMPSFAVAFGGQVGIGTVPILYFGTPQQKEKYLPRLASGELLSAYALTEPNSGSDALGARTKALLTEDGRHWRLDGTKQFITNAGFADVFIVFAKVDGEKFSCFIVERDTPGLTVGPEEKKMGLRGSSTCTLILEDALVPRENLLGEVGKGHVIAFNTLNLGRLKLGHKAIERSKYVLGLALSHIAQRKQFGQTLNSFGAIRKKVARIVAEIYAGDAMAYRLLGDIDLALSRIDPASGDPDAQKVGVFASFSLEAAILKVLGTEILAHAVDEGVQMFGGYGFIEEYPIERFYRDSRVERIFEGTNEINRILLVTTIAKRAMQGKLDLSGFLRRIEEEGATPSLAALRSEPLLGAERYTLEMGRRAFARLLGTALKKYGARIREAQYVVEPLADLAMTLYAVESAILRTLKMAESGRDVSLAASATRLHAALSFDRFAAGAMRLLPSLHDGGGEAQRAALAPFLPWLATDLVPLQERLALAAIEANAYPFDRR
;
A
#
# COMPACT_ATOMS: atom_id res chain seq x y z
N MET A 1 10.84 29.11 3.22
CA MET A 1 10.92 29.91 4.47
C MET A 1 12.26 29.65 5.15
N VAL A 2 12.74 30.58 5.96
CA VAL A 2 14.13 30.61 6.46
C VAL A 2 14.33 29.63 7.62
N THR A 3 15.44 28.89 7.56
CA THR A 3 15.92 28.00 8.63
C THR A 3 16.56 28.81 9.75
N PHE A 4 16.19 28.54 11.00
CA PHE A 4 16.98 28.91 12.18
C PHE A 4 17.34 27.66 12.96
N ALA A 5 18.63 27.33 13.00
CA ALA A 5 19.21 26.36 13.90
C ALA A 5 20.28 27.08 14.72
N LEU A 6 20.02 27.26 16.02
CA LEU A 6 21.01 27.73 16.98
C LEU A 6 21.57 26.52 17.71
N PHE A 7 22.85 26.22 17.47
CA PHE A 7 23.64 25.35 18.32
C PHE A 7 24.63 26.23 19.09
N GLU A 8 24.42 26.37 20.39
CA GLU A 8 25.44 26.93 21.27
C GLU A 8 26.57 25.92 21.47
N ARG A 9 27.81 26.38 21.32
CA ARG A 9 28.99 25.71 21.88
C ARG A 9 29.13 26.13 23.33
N GLN A 10 29.45 25.20 24.23
CA GLN A 10 30.28 25.47 25.40
C GLN A 10 31.11 24.21 25.79
N PRO A 11 32.22 24.38 26.53
CA PRO A 11 33.34 23.44 26.52
C PRO A 11 33.33 22.41 27.66
N ALA A 12 34.30 21.48 27.62
CA ALA A 12 34.52 20.48 28.66
C ALA A 12 35.36 21.01 29.83
N ALA A 13 35.00 20.62 31.07
CA ALA A 13 35.85 20.00 32.10
C ALA A 13 35.48 20.40 33.55
N GLY A 14 35.40 19.41 34.45
CA GLY A 14 35.92 19.58 35.83
C GLY A 14 34.96 19.58 37.02
N LEU A 15 34.87 18.42 37.69
CA LEU A 15 34.83 18.24 39.16
C LEU A 15 33.64 18.76 40.03
N GLY A 16 32.84 17.81 40.51
CA GLY A 16 32.70 17.51 41.95
C GLY A 16 31.75 18.34 42.85
N GLY A 17 31.07 17.65 43.77
CA GLY A 17 30.39 18.27 44.94
C GLY A 17 28.94 17.81 45.15
N GLU A 18 28.59 17.45 46.38
CA GLU A 18 27.28 16.88 46.75
C GLU A 18 26.25 17.90 47.26
N SER A 19 24.98 17.49 47.19
CA SER A 19 23.88 17.80 48.11
C SER A 19 23.03 19.07 47.93
N SER A 20 21.78 18.93 48.44
CA SER A 20 20.89 19.98 48.96
C SER A 20 19.93 20.70 47.99
N THR A 21 18.71 20.15 47.97
CA THR A 21 17.39 20.85 47.92
C THR A 21 17.35 22.38 47.85
N ALA A 22 16.64 22.91 46.84
CA ALA A 22 15.98 24.21 46.92
C ALA A 22 14.60 24.16 46.23
N VAL A 23 13.56 24.54 46.96
CA VAL A 23 12.17 24.66 46.49
C VAL A 23 11.93 26.10 46.04
N LEU A 24 11.22 26.30 44.92
CA LEU A 24 10.47 27.54 44.71
C LEU A 24 9.17 27.28 43.94
N ALA A 25 8.08 27.86 44.45
CA ALA A 25 6.74 27.73 43.89
C ALA A 25 6.23 29.10 43.40
N CYS A 26 5.29 29.08 42.45
CA CYS A 26 4.37 30.19 42.21
C CYS A 26 3.05 29.67 41.64
N GLN A 27 2.04 29.56 42.51
CA GLN A 27 0.62 29.58 42.14
C GLN A 27 -0.02 30.79 42.82
N ILE A 28 -0.80 31.57 42.07
CA ILE A 28 -1.64 32.63 42.63
C ILE A 28 -3.10 32.16 42.62
N LEU A 29 -3.75 32.29 43.77
CA LEU A 29 -5.14 31.92 44.05
C LEU A 29 -6.11 33.05 43.71
N TYR A 30 -7.38 32.70 43.48
CA TYR A 30 -8.48 33.44 44.13
C TYR A 30 -9.65 32.49 44.47
N ARG A 31 -10.24 32.66 45.66
CA ARG A 31 -11.35 31.83 46.19
C ARG A 31 -12.16 32.62 47.23
N ALA A 32 -13.49 32.55 47.17
CA ALA A 32 -14.44 32.82 48.26
C ALA A 32 -15.68 31.93 48.00
N ARG A 33 -16.10 30.98 48.87
CA ARG A 33 -16.80 31.12 50.18
C ARG A 33 -18.09 31.96 50.06
N GLY A 34 -19.29 31.52 50.48
CA GLY A 34 -19.85 30.28 51.06
C GLY A 34 -21.41 30.36 50.95
N ALA A 35 -22.29 29.59 51.59
CA ALA A 35 -22.22 28.45 52.52
C ALA A 35 -23.56 27.64 52.50
N ARG A 36 -23.64 26.58 53.31
CA ARG A 36 -24.67 25.51 53.41
C ARG A 36 -26.10 25.97 53.76
N HIS A 37 -27.16 25.28 53.30
CA HIS A 37 -27.91 24.24 54.07
C HIS A 37 -29.12 23.58 53.36
N GLN A 38 -29.46 22.37 53.85
CA GLN A 38 -30.78 21.69 53.93
C GLN A 38 -31.51 21.06 52.70
N SER A 39 -31.58 19.72 52.74
CA SER A 39 -32.76 18.83 52.62
C SER A 39 -34.06 19.26 51.91
N GLY A 40 -34.65 18.35 51.11
CA GLY A 40 -36.09 18.36 50.83
C GLY A 40 -36.54 17.41 49.70
N THR A 41 -37.49 16.53 49.99
CA THR A 41 -38.13 15.59 49.04
C THR A 41 -39.39 16.16 48.37
N LEU A 42 -39.67 15.65 47.16
CA LEU A 42 -41.01 15.43 46.55
C LEU A 42 -41.95 16.62 46.26
N GLY A 43 -42.78 16.42 45.23
CA GLY A 43 -44.02 17.16 44.99
C GLY A 43 -43.92 18.21 43.89
N GLY A 44 -44.58 17.97 42.75
CA GLY A 44 -44.80 19.00 41.74
C GLY A 44 -46.15 19.70 41.91
N VAL A 45 -46.36 20.81 41.21
CA VAL A 45 -47.64 21.25 40.64
C VAL A 45 -47.33 22.21 39.47
N SER A 46 -48.25 22.28 38.52
CA SER A 46 -48.18 23.08 37.30
C SER A 46 -48.32 24.59 37.53
N LEU A 47 -47.86 25.38 36.54
CA LEU A 47 -48.61 26.54 36.04
C LEU A 47 -48.16 26.91 34.61
N GLN A 48 -49.05 27.55 33.86
CA GLN A 48 -48.94 27.80 32.41
C GLN A 48 -48.13 29.06 32.10
N GLY A 49 -47.51 29.17 30.91
CA GLY A 49 -47.02 30.49 30.45
C GLY A 49 -46.07 30.56 29.25
N ARG A 50 -46.62 30.36 28.03
CA ARG A 50 -46.20 30.96 26.72
C ARG A 50 -44.71 31.25 26.43
N GLY A 51 -44.22 30.73 25.29
CA GLY A 51 -43.05 31.30 24.59
C GLY A 51 -42.30 30.30 23.71
N GLY A 52 -42.81 29.99 22.52
CA GLY A 52 -42.20 29.01 21.62
C GLY A 52 -41.25 29.63 20.58
N VAL A 53 -40.26 28.84 20.15
CA VAL A 53 -39.53 29.00 18.88
C VAL A 53 -39.33 27.61 18.28
N GLU A 54 -39.97 27.31 17.15
CA GLU A 54 -39.73 26.08 16.37
C GLU A 54 -38.47 26.22 15.51
N THR A 55 -37.56 25.26 15.60
CA THR A 55 -36.54 25.01 14.56
C THR A 55 -37.12 24.12 13.47
N ARG A 56 -37.31 24.66 12.25
CA ARG A 56 -37.73 23.85 11.09
C ARG A 56 -36.56 23.38 10.24
N LEU A 57 -36.50 22.07 10.04
CA LEU A 57 -35.70 21.40 9.02
C LEU A 57 -36.27 21.68 7.62
N TYR A 58 -35.40 21.97 6.64
CA TYR A 58 -35.78 22.02 5.23
C TYR A 58 -35.68 20.63 4.58
N ARG A 59 -36.83 20.05 4.23
CA ARG A 59 -36.93 19.04 3.15
C ARG A 59 -37.11 19.74 1.81
N ARG A 60 -36.47 19.22 0.75
CA ARG A 60 -36.73 19.61 -0.64
C ARG A 60 -37.83 18.76 -1.25
N THR A 61 -38.78 19.41 -1.92
CA THR A 61 -39.61 18.84 -3.01
C THR A 61 -39.92 19.96 -4.02
N PRO A 62 -40.25 19.64 -5.29
CA PRO A 62 -40.11 20.57 -6.42
C PRO A 62 -41.37 21.38 -6.72
N HIS A 63 -41.20 22.46 -7.50
CA HIS A 63 -42.30 23.26 -8.08
C HIS A 63 -42.19 23.34 -9.63
N PRO A 64 -43.28 23.70 -10.33
CA PRO A 64 -43.55 23.23 -11.69
C PRO A 64 -43.38 24.31 -12.77
N GLY A 65 -43.40 23.89 -14.03
CA GLY A 65 -43.52 24.82 -15.17
C GLY A 65 -44.98 25.16 -15.52
N PRO A 66 -45.22 26.17 -16.37
CA PRO A 66 -46.47 26.40 -17.08
C PRO A 66 -46.36 26.10 -18.59
N SER A 67 -47.51 26.07 -19.27
CA SER A 67 -47.71 25.42 -20.58
C SER A 67 -47.97 26.36 -21.77
N THR A 68 -47.39 25.99 -22.92
CA THR A 68 -47.91 26.10 -24.32
C THR A 68 -48.75 27.31 -24.77
N GLU A 69 -48.30 27.96 -25.86
CA GLU A 69 -49.17 28.48 -26.93
C GLU A 69 -48.53 28.27 -28.34
N LYS A 70 -49.26 28.57 -29.42
CA LYS A 70 -49.14 27.87 -30.73
C LYS A 70 -48.26 28.52 -31.83
N CYS A 71 -47.81 27.66 -32.76
CA CYS A 71 -47.15 27.84 -34.09
C CYS A 71 -47.80 28.87 -35.06
N PRO A 72 -47.28 29.10 -36.31
CA PRO A 72 -46.08 28.55 -37.04
C PRO A 72 -45.18 29.58 -37.80
N GLY A 73 -44.05 29.16 -38.41
CA GLY A 73 -43.46 29.94 -39.54
C GLY A 73 -42.02 29.70 -40.04
N ASN A 74 -41.84 28.81 -41.03
CA ASN A 74 -40.94 28.93 -42.22
C ASN A 74 -39.40 29.21 -42.13
N ARG A 75 -38.63 28.23 -42.63
CA ARG A 75 -37.54 28.30 -43.67
C ARG A 75 -36.13 28.90 -43.41
N ARG A 76 -35.15 28.05 -43.80
CA ARG A 76 -33.81 28.28 -44.44
C ARG A 76 -32.53 28.36 -43.58
N LYS A 77 -31.66 27.37 -43.83
CA LYS A 77 -30.17 27.36 -43.68
C LYS A 77 -29.50 28.32 -44.69
N PRO A 78 -28.16 28.41 -44.76
CA PRO A 78 -27.12 28.61 -43.73
C PRO A 78 -26.21 29.82 -44.08
N LEU A 79 -25.17 30.13 -43.28
CA LEU A 79 -23.92 30.76 -43.78
C LEU A 79 -22.76 30.71 -42.75
N ILE A 80 -21.60 30.25 -43.24
CA ILE A 80 -20.22 30.23 -42.69
C ILE A 80 -19.35 30.50 -43.95
N PRO A 81 -18.31 31.36 -44.00
CA PRO A 81 -17.08 31.25 -43.18
C PRO A 81 -16.38 32.59 -42.80
N CYS A 82 -15.10 32.45 -42.37
CA CYS A 82 -14.10 33.46 -41.94
C CYS A 82 -14.18 33.83 -40.44
N GLY A 83 -13.21 33.50 -39.57
CA GLY A 83 -11.94 32.78 -39.75
C GLY A 83 -10.72 33.70 -39.61
N PHE A 84 -10.22 33.89 -38.39
CA PHE A 84 -8.88 34.41 -38.10
C PHE A 84 -8.33 33.81 -36.80
N ARG A 85 -7.00 33.68 -36.72
CA ARG A 85 -6.25 33.15 -35.56
C ARG A 85 -6.00 34.26 -34.54
N GLU A 86 -6.02 33.94 -33.24
CA GLU A 86 -5.30 34.74 -32.24
C GLU A 86 -4.48 33.91 -31.26
N SER A 87 -3.24 34.38 -31.05
CA SER A 87 -2.24 33.85 -30.13
C SER A 87 -2.28 34.59 -28.80
N TRP A 88 -2.41 33.87 -27.68
CA TRP A 88 -2.47 34.49 -26.35
C TRP A 88 -1.09 34.73 -25.74
N GLY A 89 -0.57 35.94 -25.96
CA GLY A 89 0.57 36.48 -25.22
C GLY A 89 0.10 37.18 -23.94
N TRP A 90 0.62 36.76 -22.78
CA TRP A 90 0.25 37.37 -21.50
C TRP A 90 1.06 38.66 -21.24
N LYS A 91 0.36 39.79 -21.09
CA LYS A 91 0.85 40.96 -20.35
C LYS A 91 -0.24 41.52 -19.44
N ALA A 92 0.13 41.80 -18.20
CA ALA A 92 -0.76 42.30 -17.17
C ALA A 92 -1.18 43.76 -17.43
N MET A 93 -2.39 44.12 -17.00
CA MET A 93 -2.78 45.52 -16.83
C MET A 93 -3.46 45.73 -15.47
N VAL A 94 -3.12 46.86 -14.86
CA VAL A 94 -3.53 47.28 -13.52
C VAL A 94 -4.95 47.86 -13.55
N LEU A 95 -5.73 47.61 -12.48
CA LEU A 95 -6.97 48.35 -12.20
C LEU A 95 -6.87 49.03 -10.82
N ARG A 96 -7.18 50.33 -10.80
CA ARG A 96 -7.59 51.09 -9.61
C ARG A 96 -9.12 51.25 -9.64
N GLY A 97 -9.77 51.24 -8.48
CA GLY A 97 -11.22 51.44 -8.36
C GLY A 97 -11.67 51.48 -6.90
N ASP A 98 -11.88 52.69 -6.38
CA ASP A 98 -11.96 53.05 -4.97
C ASP A 98 -13.12 52.49 -4.11
N SER A 99 -12.78 52.27 -2.84
CA SER A 99 -13.56 52.66 -1.64
C SER A 99 -14.91 51.98 -1.29
N ARG A 100 -14.87 51.20 -0.20
CA ARG A 100 -15.52 51.56 1.08
C ARG A 100 -15.07 50.63 2.21
N PHE A 101 -14.53 51.20 3.29
CA PHE A 101 -14.09 50.49 4.51
C PHE A 101 -14.92 50.93 5.71
N LEU A 102 -15.05 50.03 6.70
CA LEU A 102 -15.35 50.35 8.10
C LEU A 102 -14.32 49.65 8.99
N HIS A 103 -14.02 50.26 10.15
CA HIS A 103 -12.74 50.14 10.87
C HIS A 103 -12.54 48.88 11.74
N PHE A 104 -11.27 48.54 12.01
CA PHE A 104 -10.58 48.61 13.33
C PHE A 104 -9.03 48.53 13.12
N PRO A 105 -8.13 48.84 14.09
CA PRO A 105 -6.99 49.73 13.82
C PRO A 105 -5.57 49.10 13.96
N PRO A 106 -4.51 49.79 13.49
CA PRO A 106 -3.13 49.28 13.47
C PRO A 106 -2.16 49.97 14.46
N CYS A 107 -1.08 49.25 14.81
CA CYS A 107 0.20 49.73 15.38
C CYS A 107 1.29 48.71 14.97
N LEU A 108 2.52 49.05 14.59
CA LEU A 108 3.12 50.33 14.18
C LEU A 108 4.41 49.98 13.39
N LEU A 109 4.72 50.66 12.28
CA LEU A 109 5.91 50.41 11.45
C LEU A 109 6.75 51.69 11.29
N GLN A 110 8.02 51.63 11.66
CA GLN A 110 9.10 52.58 11.33
C GLN A 110 10.43 51.81 11.34
N CYS A 111 11.46 52.09 10.55
CA CYS A 111 11.59 52.94 9.36
C CYS A 111 12.80 52.43 8.54
N LEU A 112 12.82 52.63 7.22
CA LEU A 112 13.98 52.34 6.36
C LEU A 112 14.25 53.51 5.42
N THR A 113 15.34 54.25 5.66
CA THR A 113 16.29 54.87 4.69
C THR A 113 17.03 56.06 5.34
N ALA A 114 18.37 56.08 5.25
CA ALA A 114 19.19 57.24 4.82
C ALA A 114 20.70 57.02 5.07
N LEU A 115 21.52 57.79 4.31
CA LEU A 115 23.00 57.93 4.28
C LEU A 115 23.82 56.68 3.86
N HIS A 116 24.71 56.71 2.85
CA HIS A 116 25.79 57.63 2.39
C HIS A 116 27.17 57.46 3.05
N CYS A 117 28.20 57.58 2.21
CA CYS A 117 29.59 57.25 2.46
C CYS A 117 30.33 58.20 3.40
N THR A 118 31.30 57.67 4.15
CA THR A 118 32.53 58.40 4.56
C THR A 118 33.74 57.47 4.50
N VAL A 119 34.86 57.99 3.99
CA VAL A 119 36.16 57.33 3.88
C VAL A 119 37.05 57.71 5.07
N GLY A 120 37.92 56.81 5.54
CA GLY A 120 39.01 57.10 6.49
C GLY A 120 40.29 56.28 6.15
N PRO A 121 41.52 56.80 6.34
CA PRO A 121 42.66 56.34 5.53
C PRO A 121 43.89 55.75 6.29
N GLY A 122 44.75 55.05 5.53
CA GLY A 122 46.10 54.57 5.92
C GLY A 122 46.12 53.17 6.56
N SER A 123 47.13 52.31 6.40
CA SER A 123 48.33 52.26 5.53
C SER A 123 48.84 50.79 5.54
N ARG A 124 49.71 50.26 4.66
CA ARG A 124 50.56 50.78 3.55
C ARG A 124 50.59 49.70 2.44
N ALA A 125 51.27 49.94 1.31
CA ALA A 125 51.31 49.01 0.17
C ALA A 125 52.47 47.99 0.22
N LEU A 126 52.26 46.81 -0.38
CA LEU A 126 53.29 46.08 -1.11
C LEU A 126 52.62 45.22 -2.19
N ALA A 127 53.03 45.40 -3.44
CA ALA A 127 52.45 44.71 -4.59
C ALA A 127 53.36 43.59 -5.08
N SER A 128 52.78 42.43 -5.39
CA SER A 128 53.38 41.46 -6.30
C SER A 128 52.32 40.96 -7.27
N ARG A 129 52.70 40.83 -8.54
CA ARG A 129 51.80 40.46 -9.65
C ARG A 129 51.70 38.95 -9.76
N GLY A 130 50.48 38.42 -9.77
CA GLY A 130 50.19 37.04 -10.14
C GLY A 130 48.89 36.97 -10.95
N ARG A 131 48.99 36.87 -12.28
CA ARG A 131 47.83 36.57 -13.13
C ARG A 131 47.64 35.05 -13.16
N THR A 132 46.54 34.57 -12.61
CA THR A 132 45.98 33.24 -12.95
C THR A 132 44.49 33.40 -13.25
N THR A 133 44.16 33.36 -14.53
CA THR A 133 42.77 33.27 -15.00
C THR A 133 42.25 31.87 -14.77
N HIS A 134 41.30 31.69 -13.84
CA HIS A 134 40.56 30.44 -13.74
C HIS A 134 39.54 30.35 -14.89
N PRO A 135 39.50 29.27 -15.67
CA PRO A 135 38.44 29.04 -16.64
C PRO A 135 37.13 28.64 -15.93
N PRO A 136 35.95 28.90 -16.53
CA PRO A 136 34.69 28.44 -15.96
C PRO A 136 34.60 26.92 -16.01
N ILE A 137 34.32 26.30 -14.86
CA ILE A 137 34.08 24.85 -14.76
C ILE A 137 32.76 24.53 -15.47
N ARG A 138 32.83 24.13 -16.73
CA ARG A 138 31.76 23.39 -17.41
C ARG A 138 31.72 21.98 -16.81
N GLY A 139 30.94 21.80 -15.75
CA GLY A 139 30.58 20.47 -15.29
C GLY A 139 29.76 19.75 -16.37
N GLN A 140 30.33 18.71 -16.98
CA GLN A 140 29.55 17.75 -17.75
C GLN A 140 28.68 16.94 -16.78
N ILE A 141 27.49 17.45 -16.46
CA ILE A 141 26.41 16.60 -15.97
C ILE A 141 25.90 15.86 -17.20
N GLY A 142 26.41 14.64 -17.40
CA GLY A 142 25.88 13.73 -18.41
C GLY A 142 24.41 13.45 -18.11
N LYS A 143 23.59 13.32 -19.16
CA LYS A 143 22.22 12.81 -19.07
C LYS A 143 22.24 11.30 -18.79
N GLY A 144 22.75 10.91 -17.63
CA GLY A 144 22.77 9.54 -17.15
C GLY A 144 21.53 9.28 -16.30
N THR A 145 20.68 8.34 -16.73
CA THR A 145 19.69 7.73 -15.86
C THR A 145 20.40 7.10 -14.68
N ALA A 146 20.18 7.63 -13.47
CA ALA A 146 20.82 7.15 -12.25
C ALA A 146 20.20 5.81 -11.79
N VAL A 147 20.55 4.74 -12.50
CA VAL A 147 20.40 3.35 -12.02
C VAL A 147 21.44 3.18 -10.89
N PRO A 148 21.08 2.68 -9.69
CA PRO A 148 22.02 2.59 -8.57
C PRO A 148 23.19 1.63 -8.89
N PRO A 149 24.40 1.85 -8.33
CA PRO A 149 25.61 1.18 -8.82
C PRO A 149 25.61 -0.35 -8.79
N TRP A 150 24.76 -0.99 -7.98
CA TRP A 150 24.61 -2.45 -7.96
C TRP A 150 23.87 -3.03 -9.17
N SER A 151 23.15 -2.19 -9.93
CA SER A 151 22.46 -2.56 -11.18
C SER A 151 23.30 -2.34 -12.44
N LEU A 152 24.54 -1.89 -12.29
CA LEU A 152 25.49 -1.65 -13.40
C LEU A 152 26.75 -2.47 -13.15
N ARG A 153 26.76 -3.72 -13.65
CA ARG A 153 28.02 -4.37 -14.02
C ARG A 153 28.53 -3.78 -15.33
N ASP A 154 29.83 -3.85 -15.56
CA ASP A 154 30.48 -3.30 -16.76
C ASP A 154 29.83 -3.82 -18.05
N PRO A 155 29.56 -2.95 -19.05
CA PRO A 155 28.92 -3.36 -20.30
C PRO A 155 29.86 -4.08 -21.29
N GLU A 156 31.16 -4.18 -21.00
CA GLU A 156 32.14 -4.84 -21.87
C GLU A 156 32.14 -6.36 -21.68
N GLY A 157 31.20 -7.05 -22.34
CA GLY A 157 31.21 -8.52 -22.44
C GLY A 157 29.86 -9.20 -22.66
N ILE A 158 28.75 -8.47 -22.73
CA ILE A 158 27.39 -9.05 -22.77
C ILE A 158 26.95 -9.27 -24.22
N ALA A 159 26.78 -10.54 -24.60
CA ALA A 159 26.15 -10.93 -25.86
C ALA A 159 24.69 -10.45 -25.91
N PRO A 160 24.11 -10.15 -27.09
CA PRO A 160 22.70 -9.79 -27.18
C PRO A 160 21.83 -10.88 -26.56
N LEU A 161 20.80 -10.49 -25.80
CA LEU A 161 19.86 -11.40 -25.13
C LEU A 161 19.36 -12.47 -26.11
N GLY A 162 19.97 -13.65 -26.02
CA GLY A 162 19.51 -14.83 -26.72
C GLY A 162 18.14 -15.22 -26.20
N ARG A 163 17.38 -15.96 -27.01
CA ARG A 163 16.18 -16.66 -26.54
C ARG A 163 16.61 -17.78 -25.58
N HIS A 164 16.95 -17.43 -24.35
CA HIS A 164 17.08 -18.38 -23.27
C HIS A 164 15.66 -18.68 -22.76
N PRO A 165 15.08 -19.85 -23.08
CA PRO A 165 13.81 -20.21 -22.49
C PRO A 165 13.97 -20.30 -20.97
N PHE A 166 12.86 -20.07 -20.25
CA PHE A 166 12.81 -20.40 -18.84
C PHE A 166 13.17 -21.88 -18.61
N PRO A 167 13.75 -22.23 -17.44
CA PRO A 167 13.89 -23.63 -17.05
C PRO A 167 12.52 -24.32 -17.02
N ALA A 168 12.50 -25.61 -17.34
CA ALA A 168 11.28 -26.40 -17.31
C ALA A 168 10.96 -26.82 -15.86
N PRO A 169 9.69 -26.76 -15.41
CA PRO A 169 9.34 -27.01 -14.00
C PRO A 169 9.70 -28.41 -13.53
N HIS A 170 10.29 -28.54 -12.33
CA HIS A 170 10.64 -29.86 -11.79
C HIS A 170 9.49 -30.54 -11.03
N GLU A 171 9.10 -31.76 -11.43
CA GLU A 171 8.05 -32.54 -10.75
C GLU A 171 8.36 -32.83 -9.28
N GLU A 172 9.64 -32.95 -8.92
CA GLU A 172 10.10 -33.35 -7.58
C GLU A 172 9.66 -32.34 -6.51
N ARG A 173 9.71 -31.04 -6.82
CA ARG A 173 9.20 -29.94 -5.97
C ARG A 173 7.70 -30.08 -5.68
N ARG A 174 6.88 -30.45 -6.69
CA ARG A 174 5.44 -30.73 -6.48
C ARG A 174 5.23 -31.92 -5.54
N ARG A 175 6.14 -32.90 -5.52
CA ARG A 175 6.10 -34.05 -4.61
C ARG A 175 6.51 -33.66 -3.18
N GLU A 176 7.59 -32.89 -3.01
CA GLU A 176 8.02 -32.37 -1.70
C GLU A 176 6.94 -31.48 -1.05
N MET A 177 6.32 -30.58 -1.82
CA MET A 177 5.21 -29.74 -1.35
C MET A 177 3.98 -30.55 -0.93
N THR A 178 3.73 -31.70 -1.56
CA THR A 178 2.65 -32.61 -1.18
C THR A 178 2.98 -33.34 0.13
N GLN A 179 4.22 -33.83 0.30
CA GLN A 179 4.68 -34.48 1.54
C GLN A 179 4.65 -33.53 2.75
N ASN A 180 5.09 -32.28 2.56
CA ASN A 180 5.03 -31.25 3.61
C ASN A 180 3.58 -30.82 3.94
N ALA A 181 2.64 -30.95 2.99
CA ALA A 181 1.23 -30.67 3.20
C ALA A 181 0.55 -31.71 4.12
N GLU A 182 0.90 -32.98 3.98
CA GLU A 182 0.38 -34.07 4.83
C GLU A 182 0.82 -33.92 6.28
N ALA A 183 2.06 -33.47 6.52
CA ALA A 183 2.62 -33.29 7.86
C ALA A 183 2.03 -32.08 8.64
N SER A 184 1.56 -31.04 7.95
CA SER A 184 1.32 -29.71 8.56
C SER A 184 -0.12 -29.44 9.02
N GLY A 185 -1.08 -30.34 8.76
CA GLY A 185 -2.52 -30.10 9.03
C GLY A 185 -3.13 -28.99 8.15
N PRO A 186 -4.47 -28.83 8.09
CA PRO A 186 -5.11 -27.82 7.24
C PRO A 186 -4.88 -26.40 7.78
N ILE A 187 -4.35 -25.50 6.94
CA ILE A 187 -4.14 -24.09 7.29
C ILE A 187 -5.38 -23.28 6.88
N GLU A 188 -6.11 -22.75 7.86
CA GLU A 188 -7.14 -21.73 7.62
C GLU A 188 -6.60 -20.31 7.90
N GLY A 189 -6.94 -19.35 7.02
CA GLY A 189 -6.62 -17.94 7.26
C GLY A 189 -7.21 -17.42 8.57
N GLY A 190 -6.46 -16.57 9.28
CA GLY A 190 -6.81 -16.03 10.59
C GLY A 190 -6.37 -16.88 11.79
N GLY A 191 -5.82 -18.09 11.58
CA GLY A 191 -5.34 -18.95 12.68
C GLY A 191 -4.29 -18.27 13.58
N PHE A 192 -3.42 -17.44 12.98
CA PHE A 192 -2.38 -16.66 13.66
C PHE A 192 -2.87 -15.79 14.85
N LEU A 193 -4.17 -15.50 14.90
CA LEU A 193 -4.80 -14.72 15.96
C LEU A 193 -4.93 -15.48 17.28
N LEU A 194 -5.00 -16.83 17.22
CA LEU A 194 -5.32 -17.70 18.37
C LEU A 194 -4.36 -18.90 18.53
N GLU A 195 -3.54 -19.19 17.52
CA GLU A 195 -2.69 -20.38 17.44
C GLU A 195 -1.23 -19.98 17.16
N ASP A 196 -0.29 -20.69 17.80
CA ASP A 196 1.11 -20.67 17.43
C ASP A 196 1.37 -21.55 16.20
N ARG A 197 2.41 -21.22 15.43
CA ARG A 197 2.92 -22.07 14.35
C ARG A 197 4.38 -22.43 14.58
N ASP A 198 4.75 -23.61 14.09
CA ASP A 198 6.12 -24.06 14.06
C ASP A 198 6.91 -23.29 12.97
N PRO A 199 8.16 -22.85 13.22
CA PRO A 199 8.96 -22.14 12.23
C PRO A 199 9.22 -22.93 10.95
N SER A 200 9.32 -24.26 11.02
CA SER A 200 9.47 -25.11 9.82
C SER A 200 8.24 -25.09 8.91
N SER A 201 7.05 -24.81 9.48
CA SER A 201 5.76 -24.84 8.77
C SER A 201 5.48 -23.63 7.88
N VAL A 202 6.33 -22.59 7.88
CA VAL A 202 6.15 -21.39 7.04
C VAL A 202 7.22 -21.30 5.96
N SER A 203 6.85 -20.80 4.77
CA SER A 203 7.81 -20.43 3.74
C SER A 203 8.41 -19.05 4.00
N THR A 204 9.67 -18.90 3.67
CA THR A 204 10.50 -17.71 3.87
C THR A 204 11.29 -17.41 2.60
N TYR A 205 11.88 -16.21 2.51
CA TYR A 205 12.81 -15.89 1.41
C TYR A 205 14.01 -16.85 1.37
N GLU A 206 14.44 -17.32 2.54
CA GLU A 206 15.57 -18.23 2.71
C GLU A 206 15.33 -19.68 2.25
N ASP A 207 14.09 -20.01 1.86
CA ASP A 207 13.68 -21.30 1.27
C ASP A 207 13.65 -21.27 -0.28
N LEU A 208 13.91 -20.12 -0.91
CA LEU A 208 13.90 -20.00 -2.38
C LEU A 208 15.09 -20.76 -2.99
N ASP A 209 14.83 -21.59 -4.00
CA ASP A 209 15.86 -22.38 -4.68
C ASP A 209 16.49 -21.68 -5.88
N GLU A 210 17.46 -22.35 -6.51
CA GLU A 210 18.15 -21.85 -7.71
C GLU A 210 17.24 -21.64 -8.92
N GLU A 211 16.15 -22.42 -9.04
CA GLU A 211 15.20 -22.33 -10.14
C GLU A 211 14.36 -21.06 -9.97
N GLN A 212 13.80 -20.83 -8.78
CA GLN A 212 13.08 -19.61 -8.42
C GLN A 212 13.97 -18.36 -8.56
N HIS A 213 15.23 -18.46 -8.13
CA HIS A 213 16.22 -17.40 -8.37
C HIS A 213 16.53 -17.21 -9.87
N ALA A 214 16.54 -18.25 -10.70
CA ALA A 214 16.70 -18.13 -12.15
C ALA A 214 15.51 -17.41 -12.79
N PHE A 215 14.27 -17.82 -12.47
CA PHE A 215 13.05 -17.14 -12.90
C PHE A 215 13.06 -15.65 -12.56
N ALA A 216 13.44 -15.30 -11.32
CA ALA A 216 13.56 -13.91 -10.90
C ALA A 216 14.72 -13.15 -11.56
N ARG A 217 15.87 -13.80 -11.86
CA ARG A 217 16.96 -13.17 -12.61
C ARG A 217 16.50 -12.74 -14.00
N THR A 218 15.80 -13.58 -14.75
CA THR A 218 15.25 -13.21 -16.08
C THR A 218 14.35 -11.98 -16.00
N ALA A 219 13.49 -11.90 -14.98
CA ALA A 219 12.63 -10.74 -14.75
C ALA A 219 13.43 -9.46 -14.43
N ARG A 220 14.47 -9.57 -13.62
CA ARG A 220 15.36 -8.46 -13.27
C ARG A 220 16.16 -7.97 -14.46
N GLU A 221 16.78 -8.88 -15.21
CA GLU A 221 17.54 -8.58 -16.42
C GLU A 221 16.66 -7.93 -17.49
N PHE A 222 15.40 -8.36 -17.65
CA PHE A 222 14.43 -7.67 -18.50
C PHE A 222 14.17 -6.23 -18.02
N MET A 223 13.96 -6.02 -16.72
CA MET A 223 13.75 -4.68 -16.17
C MET A 223 14.98 -3.77 -16.37
N GLU A 224 16.18 -4.28 -16.13
CA GLU A 224 17.44 -3.55 -16.25
C GLU A 224 17.80 -3.20 -17.71
N ASN A 225 17.61 -4.14 -18.65
CA ASN A 225 18.02 -3.96 -20.04
C ASN A 225 16.94 -3.31 -20.93
N GLU A 226 15.66 -3.48 -20.63
CA GLU A 226 14.56 -3.06 -21.53
C GLU A 226 13.70 -1.93 -20.95
N VAL A 227 13.38 -1.96 -19.65
CA VAL A 227 12.42 -1.04 -19.03
C VAL A 227 13.09 0.19 -18.43
N LEU A 228 14.12 0.02 -17.60
CA LEU A 228 14.81 1.11 -16.91
C LEU A 228 15.52 2.11 -17.86
N PRO A 229 16.10 1.71 -19.01
CA PRO A 229 16.63 2.65 -19.99
C PRO A 229 15.56 3.55 -20.63
N ARG A 230 14.28 3.17 -20.52
CA ARG A 230 13.13 3.85 -21.13
C ARG A 230 12.27 4.66 -20.15
N VAL A 231 12.70 4.84 -18.90
CA VAL A 231 11.96 5.57 -17.85
C VAL A 231 11.39 6.90 -18.34
N ALA A 232 12.19 7.72 -19.04
CA ALA A 232 11.75 9.01 -19.56
C ALA A 232 10.66 8.86 -20.65
N GLN A 233 10.79 7.88 -21.54
CA GLN A 233 9.82 7.59 -22.61
C GLN A 233 8.49 7.08 -22.03
N ILE A 234 8.59 6.22 -21.01
CA ILE A 234 7.44 5.67 -20.28
C ILE A 234 6.70 6.82 -19.59
N GLU A 235 7.38 7.65 -18.78
CA GLU A 235 6.75 8.76 -18.06
C GLU A 235 6.21 9.88 -18.97
N ALA A 236 6.79 10.06 -20.16
CA ALA A 236 6.27 10.94 -21.21
C ALA A 236 5.09 10.32 -22.01
N MET A 237 4.73 9.07 -21.73
CA MET A 237 3.71 8.29 -22.45
C MET A 237 3.98 8.21 -23.97
N GLU A 238 5.24 8.02 -24.37
CA GLU A 238 5.61 7.92 -25.78
C GLU A 238 4.83 6.79 -26.48
N PRO A 239 4.12 7.06 -27.60
CA PRO A 239 3.24 6.09 -28.25
C PRO A 239 3.94 4.77 -28.58
N GLY A 240 3.31 3.66 -28.20
CA GLY A 240 3.83 2.31 -28.45
C GLY A 240 4.88 1.80 -27.46
N VAL A 241 5.53 2.66 -26.65
CA VAL A 241 6.64 2.24 -25.78
C VAL A 241 6.18 1.28 -24.68
N LEU A 242 5.20 1.68 -23.86
CA LEU A 242 4.70 0.82 -22.78
C LEU A 242 4.04 -0.48 -23.29
N PRO A 243 3.08 -0.46 -24.25
CA PRO A 243 2.53 -1.72 -24.77
C PRO A 243 3.59 -2.58 -25.47
N GLY A 244 4.58 -2.00 -26.15
CA GLY A 244 5.70 -2.74 -26.74
C GLY A 244 6.53 -3.48 -25.68
N LEU A 245 6.79 -2.85 -24.53
CA LEU A 245 7.43 -3.51 -23.39
C LEU A 245 6.57 -4.62 -22.77
N LEU A 246 5.24 -4.46 -22.73
CA LEU A 246 4.34 -5.53 -22.27
C LEU A 246 4.31 -6.73 -23.22
N ARG A 247 4.33 -6.50 -24.54
CA ARG A 247 4.45 -7.57 -25.53
C ARG A 247 5.78 -8.30 -25.40
N LYS A 248 6.89 -7.54 -25.28
CA LYS A 248 8.23 -8.12 -25.05
C LYS A 248 8.33 -8.90 -23.74
N ALA A 249 7.65 -8.46 -22.68
CA ALA A 249 7.53 -9.24 -21.43
C ALA A 249 6.80 -10.58 -21.65
N GLY A 250 5.83 -10.64 -22.56
CA GLY A 250 5.23 -11.89 -23.04
C GLY A 250 6.21 -12.74 -23.86
N GLU A 251 6.97 -12.14 -24.78
CA GLU A 251 8.00 -12.83 -25.59
C GLU A 251 9.10 -13.50 -24.75
N VAL A 252 9.51 -12.86 -23.64
CA VAL A 252 10.45 -13.46 -22.66
C VAL A 252 9.75 -14.30 -21.59
N GLY A 253 8.45 -14.57 -21.73
CA GLY A 253 7.65 -15.47 -20.91
C GLY A 253 7.19 -14.94 -19.54
N LEU A 254 7.44 -13.68 -19.19
CA LEU A 254 7.06 -13.13 -17.89
C LEU A 254 5.54 -13.11 -17.67
N SER A 255 4.77 -13.00 -18.76
CA SER A 255 3.30 -13.12 -18.74
C SER A 255 2.79 -14.57 -18.61
N MET A 256 3.66 -15.57 -18.79
CA MET A 256 3.30 -17.00 -18.85
C MET A 256 3.29 -17.68 -17.49
N VAL A 257 3.97 -17.11 -16.48
CA VAL A 257 4.28 -17.78 -15.19
C VAL A 257 3.06 -18.29 -14.41
N ASP A 258 1.93 -17.60 -14.50
CA ASP A 258 0.72 -17.87 -13.73
C ASP A 258 -0.33 -18.68 -14.52
N ILE A 259 -0.10 -18.89 -15.82
CA ILE A 259 -1.03 -19.52 -16.77
C ILE A 259 -0.67 -21.03 -16.89
N PRO A 260 -1.63 -21.95 -16.95
CA PRO A 260 -1.38 -23.37 -17.17
C PRO A 260 -0.70 -23.68 -18.51
N GLU A 261 0.11 -24.75 -18.53
CA GLU A 261 0.85 -25.22 -19.72
C GLU A 261 -0.07 -25.55 -20.91
N GLU A 262 -1.25 -26.11 -20.65
CA GLU A 262 -2.28 -26.40 -21.67
C GLU A 262 -2.76 -25.15 -22.44
N TYR A 263 -2.58 -23.96 -21.85
CA TYR A 263 -2.90 -22.67 -22.46
C TYR A 263 -1.64 -21.86 -22.84
N GLY A 264 -0.50 -22.54 -23.02
CA GLY A 264 0.77 -21.91 -23.41
C GLY A 264 1.48 -21.13 -22.29
N GLY A 265 1.14 -21.41 -21.03
CA GLY A 265 1.82 -20.86 -19.86
C GLY A 265 2.90 -21.79 -19.27
N LEU A 266 3.33 -21.50 -18.04
CA LEU A 266 4.36 -22.26 -17.30
C LEU A 266 3.83 -22.94 -16.01
N GLY A 267 2.61 -22.63 -15.57
CA GLY A 267 1.96 -23.31 -14.44
C GLY A 267 2.74 -23.30 -13.11
N LEU A 268 3.47 -22.21 -12.82
CA LEU A 268 4.37 -22.13 -11.66
C LEU A 268 3.61 -21.93 -10.34
N ASP A 269 4.25 -22.28 -9.23
CA ASP A 269 3.77 -22.01 -7.87
C ASP A 269 3.66 -20.49 -7.59
N LYS A 270 2.78 -20.11 -6.66
CA LYS A 270 2.49 -18.69 -6.38
C LYS A 270 3.67 -17.98 -5.76
N THR A 271 4.52 -18.66 -5.00
CA THR A 271 5.78 -18.12 -4.47
C THR A 271 6.69 -17.66 -5.62
N THR A 272 6.87 -18.52 -6.63
CA THR A 272 7.64 -18.23 -7.85
C THR A 272 7.01 -17.10 -8.66
N VAL A 273 5.70 -17.17 -8.93
CA VAL A 273 4.95 -16.10 -9.63
C VAL A 273 5.08 -14.76 -8.88
N GLY A 274 4.99 -14.78 -7.56
CA GLY A 274 5.16 -13.62 -6.68
C GLY A 274 6.55 -13.02 -6.77
N PHE A 275 7.59 -13.86 -6.71
CA PHE A 275 8.99 -13.44 -6.74
C PHE A 275 9.44 -12.92 -8.12
N VAL A 276 8.91 -13.48 -9.21
CA VAL A 276 9.08 -12.95 -10.57
C VAL A 276 8.44 -11.58 -10.70
N HIS A 277 7.16 -11.45 -10.33
CA HIS A 277 6.43 -10.18 -10.45
C HIS A 277 7.00 -9.08 -9.54
N ALA A 278 7.57 -9.45 -8.38
CA ALA A 278 8.30 -8.56 -7.48
C ALA A 278 9.42 -7.77 -8.17
N GLN A 279 10.15 -8.38 -9.11
CA GLN A 279 11.29 -7.73 -9.78
C GLN A 279 10.89 -6.49 -10.60
N THR A 280 9.61 -6.34 -10.95
CA THR A 280 9.08 -5.16 -11.65
C THR A 280 9.05 -3.89 -10.79
N ALA A 281 9.24 -4.01 -9.47
CA ALA A 281 9.08 -2.94 -8.48
C ALA A 281 9.88 -1.65 -8.78
N SER A 282 11.02 -1.77 -9.48
CA SER A 282 11.93 -0.67 -9.84
C SER A 282 11.33 0.36 -10.84
N MET A 283 10.25 0.03 -11.56
CA MET A 283 9.51 1.00 -12.38
C MET A 283 8.00 0.92 -12.12
N PRO A 284 7.44 1.77 -11.23
CA PRO A 284 6.05 1.66 -10.80
C PRO A 284 5.01 1.72 -11.93
N SER A 285 5.17 2.64 -12.88
CA SER A 285 4.27 2.77 -14.05
C SER A 285 4.21 1.49 -14.89
N PHE A 286 5.34 0.80 -15.07
CA PHE A 286 5.40 -0.51 -15.73
C PHE A 286 4.81 -1.62 -14.85
N ALA A 287 5.20 -1.67 -13.56
CA ALA A 287 4.73 -2.68 -12.60
C ALA A 287 3.20 -2.69 -12.41
N VAL A 288 2.55 -1.54 -12.62
CA VAL A 288 1.08 -1.40 -12.59
C VAL A 288 0.45 -1.79 -13.93
N ALA A 289 1.03 -1.41 -15.07
CA ALA A 289 0.52 -1.83 -16.37
C ALA A 289 0.65 -3.35 -16.60
N PHE A 290 1.81 -3.91 -16.27
CA PHE A 290 2.09 -5.34 -16.28
C PHE A 290 1.28 -6.08 -15.21
N GLY A 291 1.16 -5.52 -14.00
CA GLY A 291 0.25 -6.05 -12.97
C GLY A 291 -1.23 -6.04 -13.39
N GLY A 292 -1.63 -5.09 -14.24
CA GLY A 292 -2.93 -5.05 -14.90
C GLY A 292 -3.14 -6.25 -15.83
N GLN A 293 -2.15 -6.52 -16.70
CA GLN A 293 -2.12 -7.68 -17.60
C GLN A 293 -2.22 -9.01 -16.83
N VAL A 294 -1.19 -9.36 -16.06
CA VAL A 294 -1.01 -10.69 -15.43
C VAL A 294 -1.77 -10.86 -14.11
N GLY A 295 -2.46 -9.81 -13.67
CA GLY A 295 -3.35 -9.81 -12.53
C GLY A 295 -4.78 -9.66 -13.01
N ILE A 296 -5.36 -8.50 -12.71
CA ILE A 296 -6.80 -8.24 -12.83
C ILE A 296 -7.38 -8.43 -14.25
N GLY A 297 -6.59 -8.30 -15.32
CA GLY A 297 -7.04 -8.53 -16.70
C GLY A 297 -7.10 -10.00 -17.12
N THR A 298 -6.18 -10.86 -16.63
CA THR A 298 -6.08 -12.28 -17.03
C THR A 298 -6.71 -13.24 -16.02
N VAL A 299 -6.56 -12.97 -14.71
CA VAL A 299 -7.07 -13.80 -13.60
C VAL A 299 -8.57 -14.12 -13.70
N PRO A 300 -9.46 -13.21 -14.14
CA PRO A 300 -10.88 -13.52 -14.34
C PRO A 300 -11.12 -14.62 -15.38
N ILE A 301 -10.41 -14.59 -16.52
CA ILE A 301 -10.55 -15.62 -17.56
C ILE A 301 -9.91 -16.93 -17.09
N LEU A 302 -8.78 -16.84 -16.41
CA LEU A 302 -8.05 -18.01 -15.90
C LEU A 302 -8.90 -18.87 -14.94
N TYR A 303 -9.63 -18.27 -14.01
CA TYR A 303 -10.39 -19.01 -12.98
C TYR A 303 -11.90 -19.08 -13.18
N PHE A 304 -12.48 -18.27 -14.08
CA PHE A 304 -13.93 -18.24 -14.30
C PHE A 304 -14.33 -18.35 -15.78
N GLY A 305 -13.36 -18.52 -16.69
CA GLY A 305 -13.61 -18.71 -18.11
C GLY A 305 -14.12 -20.11 -18.44
N THR A 306 -15.00 -20.22 -19.43
CA THR A 306 -15.31 -21.51 -20.06
C THR A 306 -14.08 -22.06 -20.79
N PRO A 307 -14.00 -23.37 -21.09
CA PRO A 307 -12.89 -23.92 -21.88
C PRO A 307 -12.65 -23.15 -23.19
N GLN A 308 -13.72 -22.80 -23.91
CA GLN A 308 -13.64 -22.05 -25.17
C GLN A 308 -13.12 -20.61 -24.97
N GLN A 309 -13.49 -19.94 -23.88
CA GLN A 309 -12.94 -18.63 -23.53
C GLN A 309 -11.45 -18.75 -23.18
N LYS A 310 -11.06 -19.78 -22.42
CA LYS A 310 -9.66 -20.01 -22.04
C LYS A 310 -8.79 -20.30 -23.26
N GLU A 311 -9.20 -21.22 -24.13
CA GLU A 311 -8.54 -21.53 -25.40
C GLU A 311 -8.40 -20.29 -26.31
N LYS A 312 -9.45 -19.45 -26.40
CA LYS A 312 -9.45 -18.24 -27.23
C LYS A 312 -8.51 -17.14 -26.72
N TYR A 313 -8.47 -16.90 -25.40
CA TYR A 313 -7.81 -15.72 -24.84
C TYR A 313 -6.49 -16.00 -24.11
N LEU A 314 -6.38 -17.08 -23.32
CA LEU A 314 -5.21 -17.28 -22.44
C LEU A 314 -3.88 -17.42 -23.21
N PRO A 315 -3.75 -18.19 -24.31
CA PRO A 315 -2.49 -18.27 -25.05
C PRO A 315 -2.02 -16.91 -25.60
N ARG A 316 -2.97 -16.06 -26.00
CA ARG A 316 -2.71 -14.73 -26.57
C ARG A 316 -2.40 -13.68 -25.50
N LEU A 317 -2.93 -13.86 -24.28
CA LEU A 317 -2.57 -13.08 -23.09
C LEU A 317 -1.19 -13.49 -22.54
N ALA A 318 -0.87 -14.79 -22.62
CA ALA A 318 0.41 -15.39 -22.21
C ALA A 318 1.57 -14.91 -23.10
N SER A 319 1.38 -14.88 -24.41
CA SER A 319 2.37 -14.36 -25.38
C SER A 319 2.49 -12.83 -25.38
N GLY A 320 1.52 -12.12 -24.80
CA GLY A 320 1.41 -10.66 -24.88
C GLY A 320 0.91 -10.15 -26.24
N GLU A 321 0.42 -11.03 -27.12
CA GLU A 321 -0.26 -10.63 -28.36
C GLU A 321 -1.47 -9.73 -28.05
N LEU A 322 -2.31 -10.19 -27.12
CA LEU A 322 -3.40 -9.41 -26.54
C LEU A 322 -2.97 -8.75 -25.23
N LEU A 323 -3.27 -7.47 -25.09
CA LEU A 323 -3.15 -6.73 -23.85
C LEU A 323 -4.53 -6.57 -23.19
N SER A 324 -4.60 -6.71 -21.87
CA SER A 324 -5.85 -6.71 -21.11
C SER A 324 -5.98 -5.55 -20.11
N ALA A 325 -7.24 -5.21 -19.84
CA ALA A 325 -7.67 -4.20 -18.87
C ALA A 325 -8.87 -4.71 -18.05
N TYR A 326 -9.06 -4.13 -16.86
CA TYR A 326 -10.12 -4.52 -15.93
C TYR A 326 -11.00 -3.33 -15.59
N ALA A 327 -12.30 -3.45 -15.87
CA ALA A 327 -13.25 -2.34 -15.90
C ALA A 327 -14.42 -2.57 -14.93
N LEU A 328 -14.15 -2.33 -13.65
CA LEU A 328 -15.09 -2.45 -12.53
C LEU A 328 -15.67 -1.09 -12.10
N THR A 329 -14.78 -0.17 -11.72
CA THR A 329 -15.07 1.16 -11.15
C THR A 329 -15.91 2.02 -12.10
N GLU A 330 -16.78 2.87 -11.54
CA GLU A 330 -17.53 3.91 -12.26
C GLU A 330 -17.48 5.22 -11.47
N PRO A 331 -17.84 6.38 -12.06
CA PRO A 331 -17.76 7.67 -11.36
C PRO A 331 -18.54 7.74 -10.03
N ASN A 332 -19.58 6.90 -9.87
CA ASN A 332 -20.41 6.82 -8.67
C ASN A 332 -20.17 5.55 -7.82
N SER A 333 -19.27 4.66 -8.23
CA SER A 333 -19.04 3.36 -7.58
C SER A 333 -17.55 2.98 -7.59
N GLY A 334 -16.85 3.38 -6.53
CA GLY A 334 -15.48 2.96 -6.22
C GLY A 334 -15.47 1.84 -5.17
N SER A 335 -15.35 2.18 -3.89
CA SER A 335 -15.36 1.22 -2.78
C SER A 335 -16.65 0.39 -2.69
N ASP A 336 -17.80 0.96 -3.06
CA ASP A 336 -19.05 0.20 -3.29
C ASP A 336 -19.12 -0.25 -4.76
N ALA A 337 -18.27 -1.20 -5.13
CA ALA A 337 -18.15 -1.67 -6.51
C ALA A 337 -19.43 -2.35 -7.04
N LEU A 338 -20.25 -2.93 -6.14
CA LEU A 338 -21.54 -3.54 -6.51
C LEU A 338 -22.63 -2.47 -6.77
N GLY A 339 -22.37 -1.21 -6.38
CA GLY A 339 -23.18 -0.04 -6.71
C GLY A 339 -23.17 0.37 -8.19
N ALA A 340 -22.35 -0.29 -9.03
CA ALA A 340 -22.25 -0.08 -10.47
C ALA A 340 -23.61 0.02 -11.19
N ARG A 341 -23.69 0.89 -12.20
CA ARG A 341 -24.90 1.24 -12.95
C ARG A 341 -24.83 0.93 -14.43
N THR A 342 -23.65 0.59 -14.98
CA THR A 342 -23.53 0.07 -16.35
C THR A 342 -24.49 -1.11 -16.51
N LYS A 343 -25.34 -1.08 -17.54
CA LYS A 343 -26.36 -2.09 -17.79
C LYS A 343 -25.90 -3.06 -18.87
N ALA A 344 -26.46 -4.26 -18.85
CA ALA A 344 -26.42 -5.19 -19.96
C ALA A 344 -27.86 -5.67 -20.25
N LEU A 345 -28.28 -5.62 -21.50
CA LEU A 345 -29.57 -6.16 -21.95
C LEU A 345 -29.32 -7.16 -23.08
N LEU A 346 -29.98 -8.31 -23.05
CA LEU A 346 -29.89 -9.25 -24.16
C LEU A 346 -30.62 -8.66 -25.37
N THR A 347 -30.03 -8.75 -26.57
CA THR A 347 -30.68 -8.34 -27.82
C THR A 347 -31.87 -9.24 -28.14
N GLU A 348 -32.83 -8.73 -28.92
CA GLU A 348 -34.07 -9.46 -29.28
C GLU A 348 -33.79 -10.79 -30.01
N ASP A 349 -32.70 -10.86 -30.77
CA ASP A 349 -32.23 -12.07 -31.45
C ASP A 349 -31.48 -13.05 -30.53
N GLY A 350 -31.25 -12.68 -29.27
CA GLY A 350 -30.58 -13.52 -28.27
C GLY A 350 -29.08 -13.77 -28.52
N ARG A 351 -28.44 -13.04 -29.45
CA ARG A 351 -27.03 -13.25 -29.85
C ARG A 351 -26.02 -12.35 -29.14
N HIS A 352 -26.42 -11.16 -28.69
CA HIS A 352 -25.50 -10.19 -28.07
C HIS A 352 -26.08 -9.63 -26.76
N TRP A 353 -25.18 -9.20 -25.87
CA TRP A 353 -25.47 -8.28 -24.79
C TRP A 353 -25.19 -6.87 -25.27
N ARG A 354 -26.19 -5.99 -25.17
CA ARG A 354 -26.04 -4.55 -25.40
C ARG A 354 -25.68 -3.87 -24.07
N LEU A 355 -24.46 -3.36 -23.97
CA LEU A 355 -23.92 -2.72 -22.77
C LEU A 355 -24.00 -1.19 -22.87
N ASP A 356 -24.51 -0.55 -21.83
CA ASP A 356 -24.66 0.90 -21.75
C ASP A 356 -24.13 1.42 -20.40
N GLY A 357 -23.18 2.36 -20.43
CA GLY A 357 -22.60 2.97 -19.24
C GLY A 357 -21.17 3.51 -19.40
N THR A 358 -20.50 3.71 -18.26
CA THR A 358 -19.17 4.34 -18.21
C THR A 358 -18.34 3.78 -17.07
N LYS A 359 -17.12 3.34 -17.38
CA LYS A 359 -16.16 2.78 -16.42
C LYS A 359 -14.98 3.74 -16.25
N GLN A 360 -14.52 3.95 -15.01
CA GLN A 360 -13.65 5.06 -14.62
C GLN A 360 -12.30 4.57 -14.09
N PHE A 361 -11.20 5.24 -14.47
CA PHE A 361 -9.83 4.91 -14.08
C PHE A 361 -9.36 3.51 -14.52
N ILE A 362 -9.59 3.17 -15.79
CA ILE A 362 -9.26 1.86 -16.34
C ILE A 362 -7.78 1.83 -16.76
N THR A 363 -6.96 1.13 -15.97
CA THR A 363 -5.55 0.84 -16.29
C THR A 363 -5.44 0.12 -17.64
N ASN A 364 -4.39 0.44 -18.42
CA ASN A 364 -4.12 -0.07 -19.77
C ASN A 364 -5.11 0.34 -20.87
N ALA A 365 -6.21 1.04 -20.57
CA ALA A 365 -7.30 1.25 -21.53
C ALA A 365 -6.92 1.96 -22.83
N GLY A 366 -5.89 2.81 -22.84
CA GLY A 366 -5.39 3.45 -24.05
C GLY A 366 -4.94 2.45 -25.13
N PHE A 367 -4.45 1.27 -24.72
CA PHE A 367 -3.86 0.27 -25.62
C PHE A 367 -4.34 -1.18 -25.41
N ALA A 368 -5.20 -1.47 -24.42
CA ALA A 368 -5.72 -2.80 -24.19
C ALA A 368 -6.63 -3.27 -25.33
N ASP A 369 -6.44 -4.52 -25.74
CA ASP A 369 -7.17 -5.23 -26.78
C ASP A 369 -8.43 -5.94 -26.22
N VAL A 370 -8.42 -6.30 -24.93
CA VAL A 370 -9.53 -6.96 -24.22
C VAL A 370 -9.81 -6.31 -22.86
N PHE A 371 -11.09 -6.15 -22.53
CA PHE A 371 -11.57 -5.54 -21.29
C PHE A 371 -12.44 -6.53 -20.50
N ILE A 372 -12.14 -6.73 -19.22
CA ILE A 372 -13.03 -7.45 -18.29
C ILE A 372 -14.02 -6.44 -17.69
N VAL A 373 -15.23 -6.37 -18.23
CA VAL A 373 -16.23 -5.34 -17.92
C VAL A 373 -17.29 -5.87 -16.96
N PHE A 374 -17.58 -5.12 -15.89
CA PHE A 374 -18.69 -5.41 -14.97
C PHE A 374 -19.90 -4.54 -15.27
N ALA A 375 -21.05 -5.19 -15.46
CA ALA A 375 -22.33 -4.57 -15.75
C ALA A 375 -23.48 -5.34 -15.09
N LYS A 376 -24.65 -4.73 -14.94
CA LYS A 376 -25.85 -5.37 -14.39
C LYS A 376 -26.81 -5.80 -15.50
N VAL A 377 -26.99 -7.12 -15.63
CA VAL A 377 -28.02 -7.69 -16.49
C VAL A 377 -29.40 -7.27 -15.94
N ASP A 378 -30.26 -6.80 -16.84
CA ASP A 378 -31.57 -6.21 -16.53
C ASP A 378 -31.52 -5.01 -15.58
N GLY A 379 -30.34 -4.40 -15.39
CA GLY A 379 -30.11 -3.33 -14.42
C GLY A 379 -29.94 -3.78 -12.96
N GLU A 380 -30.09 -5.08 -12.66
CA GLU A 380 -30.04 -5.63 -11.30
C GLU A 380 -28.88 -6.63 -11.10
N LYS A 381 -28.73 -7.60 -12.00
CA LYS A 381 -27.90 -8.80 -11.80
C LYS A 381 -26.44 -8.51 -12.16
N PHE A 382 -25.64 -8.15 -11.16
CA PHE A 382 -24.22 -7.81 -11.31
C PHE A 382 -23.41 -8.99 -11.90
N SER A 383 -22.90 -8.80 -13.11
CA SER A 383 -22.32 -9.82 -14.00
C SER A 383 -21.01 -9.33 -14.61
N CYS A 384 -20.24 -10.24 -15.22
CA CYS A 384 -18.94 -9.94 -15.83
C CYS A 384 -18.95 -10.33 -17.31
N PHE A 385 -18.23 -9.57 -18.13
CA PHE A 385 -18.17 -9.76 -19.58
C PHE A 385 -16.73 -9.59 -20.09
N ILE A 386 -16.36 -10.37 -21.11
CA ILE A 386 -15.14 -10.17 -21.90
C ILE A 386 -15.52 -9.27 -23.08
N VAL A 387 -14.91 -8.09 -23.21
CA VAL A 387 -15.25 -7.12 -24.26
C VAL A 387 -14.01 -6.80 -25.08
N GLU A 388 -14.06 -7.03 -26.39
CA GLU A 388 -12.94 -6.79 -27.30
C GLU A 388 -12.92 -5.30 -27.71
N ARG A 389 -11.71 -4.73 -27.92
CA ARG A 389 -11.51 -3.29 -28.13
C ARG A 389 -12.25 -2.72 -29.34
N ASP A 390 -12.52 -3.54 -30.34
CA ASP A 390 -13.23 -3.22 -31.57
C ASP A 390 -14.76 -3.44 -31.49
N THR A 391 -15.28 -3.85 -30.32
CA THR A 391 -16.72 -3.96 -30.06
C THR A 391 -17.44 -2.66 -30.46
N PRO A 392 -18.37 -2.68 -31.44
CA PRO A 392 -19.11 -1.49 -31.84
C PRO A 392 -19.86 -0.91 -30.64
N GLY A 393 -19.72 0.40 -30.41
CA GLY A 393 -20.26 1.11 -29.25
C GLY A 393 -19.29 1.28 -28.07
N LEU A 394 -18.12 0.61 -28.08
CA LEU A 394 -17.05 0.87 -27.13
C LEU A 394 -16.17 2.03 -27.62
N THR A 395 -15.93 3.03 -26.76
CA THR A 395 -14.91 4.06 -26.98
C THR A 395 -14.05 4.28 -25.75
N VAL A 396 -12.81 4.72 -25.96
CA VAL A 396 -11.84 5.02 -24.90
C VAL A 396 -11.66 6.53 -24.82
N GLY A 397 -11.85 7.08 -23.61
CA GLY A 397 -11.64 8.49 -23.33
C GLY A 397 -10.17 8.91 -23.29
N PRO A 398 -9.88 10.21 -23.10
CA PRO A 398 -8.52 10.70 -22.97
C PRO A 398 -7.82 10.15 -21.71
N GLU A 399 -6.49 10.18 -21.73
CA GLU A 399 -5.63 9.82 -20.60
C GLU A 399 -5.82 10.75 -19.39
N GLU A 400 -5.93 10.17 -18.21
CA GLU A 400 -6.14 10.87 -16.95
C GLU A 400 -4.86 11.59 -16.47
N LYS A 401 -5.03 12.84 -16.01
CA LYS A 401 -3.94 13.67 -15.46
C LYS A 401 -3.68 13.32 -14.00
N LYS A 402 -2.82 12.32 -13.78
CA LYS A 402 -2.54 11.71 -12.47
C LYS A 402 -1.47 12.45 -11.66
N MET A 403 -1.47 12.22 -10.34
CA MET A 403 -0.40 12.67 -9.43
C MET A 403 0.92 11.95 -9.74
N GLY A 404 0.95 10.62 -9.59
CA GLY A 404 2.04 9.73 -9.97
C GLY A 404 1.56 8.66 -10.96
N LEU A 405 2.39 7.66 -11.21
CA LEU A 405 2.22 6.64 -12.25
C LEU A 405 1.94 7.26 -13.62
N ARG A 406 2.65 8.36 -13.94
CA ARG A 406 2.34 9.17 -15.13
C ARG A 406 2.44 8.33 -16.40
N GLY A 407 3.46 7.47 -16.49
CA GLY A 407 3.65 6.56 -17.60
C GLY A 407 2.73 5.34 -17.66
N SER A 408 1.77 5.18 -16.73
CA SER A 408 0.75 4.13 -16.82
C SER A 408 -0.49 4.67 -17.50
N SER A 409 -1.00 3.98 -18.52
CA SER A 409 -2.27 4.35 -19.18
C SER A 409 -3.43 4.21 -18.20
N THR A 410 -4.30 5.21 -18.16
CA THR A 410 -5.50 5.25 -17.32
C THR A 410 -6.54 6.11 -18.02
N CYS A 411 -7.56 5.49 -18.60
CA CYS A 411 -8.63 6.20 -19.30
C CYS A 411 -10.00 5.90 -18.69
N THR A 412 -10.99 6.68 -19.14
CA THR A 412 -12.40 6.29 -19.02
C THR A 412 -12.77 5.34 -20.17
N LEU A 413 -13.56 4.30 -19.90
CA LEU A 413 -14.17 3.44 -20.91
C LEU A 413 -15.65 3.79 -21.04
N ILE A 414 -16.09 4.08 -22.25
CA ILE A 414 -17.46 4.51 -22.57
C ILE A 414 -18.11 3.40 -23.39
N LEU A 415 -19.32 3.01 -23.00
CA LEU A 415 -20.10 1.94 -23.63
C LEU A 415 -21.45 2.55 -24.03
N GLU A 416 -21.63 2.81 -25.31
CA GLU A 416 -22.85 3.35 -25.91
C GLU A 416 -23.50 2.26 -26.78
N ASP A 417 -24.49 1.56 -26.21
CA ASP A 417 -25.15 0.39 -26.82
C ASP A 417 -24.15 -0.67 -27.35
N ALA A 418 -23.05 -0.91 -26.60
CA ALA A 418 -21.94 -1.74 -27.02
C ALA A 418 -22.32 -3.22 -27.19
N LEU A 419 -22.10 -3.80 -28.38
CA LEU A 419 -22.62 -5.13 -28.77
C LEU A 419 -21.64 -6.27 -28.48
N VAL A 420 -21.68 -6.78 -27.25
CA VAL A 420 -20.83 -7.90 -26.78
C VAL A 420 -21.45 -9.25 -27.16
N PRO A 421 -20.73 -10.22 -27.72
CA PRO A 421 -21.27 -11.56 -28.00
C PRO A 421 -21.84 -12.25 -26.74
N ARG A 422 -22.90 -13.05 -26.88
CA ARG A 422 -23.56 -13.70 -25.74
C ARG A 422 -22.64 -14.65 -24.98
N GLU A 423 -21.79 -15.37 -25.72
CA GLU A 423 -20.77 -16.30 -25.24
C GLU A 423 -19.61 -15.62 -24.50
N ASN A 424 -19.51 -14.28 -24.56
CA ASN A 424 -18.52 -13.50 -23.81
C ASN A 424 -18.99 -13.12 -22.40
N LEU A 425 -20.15 -13.60 -21.93
CA LEU A 425 -20.49 -13.61 -20.50
C LEU A 425 -19.45 -14.46 -19.74
N LEU A 426 -18.81 -13.87 -18.72
CA LEU A 426 -17.81 -14.55 -17.90
C LEU A 426 -18.43 -15.00 -16.57
N GLY A 427 -18.37 -16.30 -16.30
CA GLY A 427 -19.11 -16.94 -15.20
C GLY A 427 -20.63 -16.87 -15.39
N GLU A 428 -21.36 -16.72 -14.29
CA GLU A 428 -22.84 -16.71 -14.28
C GLU A 428 -23.44 -15.30 -14.13
N VAL A 429 -24.62 -15.11 -14.72
CA VAL A 429 -25.44 -13.89 -14.54
C VAL A 429 -25.74 -13.67 -13.05
N GLY A 430 -25.41 -12.49 -12.53
CA GLY A 430 -25.59 -12.13 -11.12
C GLY A 430 -24.47 -12.61 -10.18
N LYS A 431 -23.51 -13.40 -10.66
CA LYS A 431 -22.36 -13.89 -9.87
C LYS A 431 -21.07 -13.11 -10.11
N GLY A 432 -21.10 -11.98 -10.82
CA GLY A 432 -19.91 -11.15 -11.06
C GLY A 432 -19.20 -10.69 -9.77
N HIS A 433 -19.90 -10.66 -8.64
CA HIS A 433 -19.31 -10.36 -7.33
C HIS A 433 -18.31 -11.43 -6.87
N VAL A 434 -18.51 -12.70 -7.23
CA VAL A 434 -17.58 -13.80 -6.95
C VAL A 434 -16.27 -13.59 -7.71
N ILE A 435 -16.36 -13.21 -8.99
CA ILE A 435 -15.20 -12.92 -9.84
C ILE A 435 -14.44 -11.71 -9.27
N ALA A 436 -15.14 -10.61 -9.01
CA ALA A 436 -14.53 -9.37 -8.54
C ALA A 436 -13.79 -9.55 -7.20
N PHE A 437 -14.43 -10.15 -6.19
CA PHE A 437 -13.81 -10.29 -4.87
C PHE A 437 -12.62 -11.25 -4.84
N ASN A 438 -12.65 -12.34 -5.63
CA ASN A 438 -11.52 -13.27 -5.68
C ASN A 438 -10.35 -12.72 -6.51
N THR A 439 -10.63 -12.01 -7.60
CA THR A 439 -9.61 -11.27 -8.35
C THR A 439 -8.92 -10.22 -7.46
N LEU A 440 -9.69 -9.49 -6.63
CA LEU A 440 -9.15 -8.53 -5.66
C LEU A 440 -8.28 -9.17 -4.55
N ASN A 441 -8.56 -10.41 -4.13
CA ASN A 441 -7.70 -11.09 -3.14
C ASN A 441 -6.29 -11.34 -3.69
N LEU A 442 -6.19 -11.78 -4.95
CA LEU A 442 -4.91 -11.93 -5.64
C LEU A 442 -4.26 -10.56 -5.96
N GLY A 443 -5.05 -9.55 -6.33
CA GLY A 443 -4.58 -8.18 -6.55
C GLY A 443 -3.93 -7.57 -5.31
N ARG A 444 -4.60 -7.67 -4.14
CA ARG A 444 -4.07 -7.25 -2.82
C ARG A 444 -2.73 -7.87 -2.49
N LEU A 445 -2.61 -9.20 -2.66
CA LEU A 445 -1.37 -9.93 -2.41
C LEU A 445 -0.26 -9.47 -3.36
N LYS A 446 -0.51 -9.50 -4.68
CA LYS A 446 0.48 -9.10 -5.71
C LYS A 446 0.91 -7.64 -5.53
N LEU A 447 0.03 -6.76 -5.06
CA LEU A 447 0.34 -5.37 -4.73
C LEU A 447 1.20 -5.25 -3.46
N GLY A 448 0.77 -5.85 -2.35
CA GLY A 448 1.46 -5.73 -1.06
C GLY A 448 2.90 -6.22 -1.13
N HIS A 449 3.14 -7.37 -1.79
CA HIS A 449 4.48 -7.88 -2.05
C HIS A 449 5.32 -6.90 -2.90
N LYS A 450 4.77 -6.38 -4.02
CA LYS A 450 5.48 -5.39 -4.86
C LYS A 450 5.79 -4.08 -4.11
N ALA A 451 4.96 -3.67 -3.15
CA ALA A 451 5.21 -2.47 -2.35
C ALA A 451 6.41 -2.66 -1.39
N ILE A 452 6.56 -3.84 -0.79
CA ILE A 452 7.72 -4.20 0.04
C ILE A 452 9.00 -4.24 -0.80
N GLU A 453 8.96 -4.92 -1.95
CA GLU A 453 10.09 -5.02 -2.87
C GLU A 453 10.50 -3.66 -3.45
N ARG A 454 9.53 -2.77 -3.68
CA ARG A 454 9.81 -1.37 -4.03
C ARG A 454 10.47 -0.60 -2.90
N SER A 455 10.15 -0.93 -1.65
CA SER A 455 10.80 -0.34 -0.47
C SER A 455 12.29 -0.71 -0.41
N LYS A 456 12.69 -1.92 -0.85
CA LYS A 456 14.10 -2.31 -1.03
C LYS A 456 14.82 -1.45 -2.07
N TYR A 457 14.18 -1.21 -3.22
CA TYR A 457 14.74 -0.35 -4.27
C TYR A 457 14.91 1.10 -3.79
N VAL A 458 13.89 1.64 -3.12
CA VAL A 458 13.89 2.98 -2.50
C VAL A 458 14.98 3.11 -1.44
N LEU A 459 15.17 2.09 -0.60
CA LEU A 459 16.27 2.00 0.36
C LEU A 459 17.63 2.05 -0.37
N GLY A 460 17.82 1.28 -1.44
CA GLY A 460 19.05 1.29 -2.24
C GLY A 460 19.39 2.66 -2.86
N LEU A 461 18.38 3.40 -3.34
CA LEU A 461 18.54 4.78 -3.80
C LEU A 461 19.00 5.71 -2.66
N ALA A 462 18.35 5.61 -1.49
CA ALA A 462 18.68 6.41 -0.32
C ALA A 462 20.10 6.12 0.20
N LEU A 463 20.47 4.85 0.35
CA LEU A 463 21.81 4.40 0.76
C LEU A 463 22.90 4.96 -0.16
N SER A 464 22.70 4.84 -1.48
CA SER A 464 23.62 5.37 -2.49
C SER A 464 23.80 6.90 -2.37
N HIS A 465 22.71 7.63 -2.10
CA HIS A 465 22.78 9.08 -1.88
C HIS A 465 23.52 9.45 -0.59
N ILE A 466 23.18 8.82 0.55
CA ILE A 466 23.76 9.20 1.86
C ILE A 466 25.23 8.79 1.99
N ALA A 467 25.70 7.81 1.22
CA ALA A 467 27.11 7.45 1.11
C ALA A 467 27.95 8.52 0.38
N GLN A 468 27.37 9.23 -0.59
CA GLN A 468 28.08 10.24 -1.39
C GLN A 468 27.90 11.67 -0.86
N ARG A 469 26.70 12.01 -0.37
CA ARG A 469 26.36 13.37 0.07
C ARG A 469 27.11 13.73 1.35
N LYS A 470 27.91 14.80 1.30
CA LYS A 470 28.63 15.34 2.47
C LYS A 470 27.95 16.60 3.02
N GLN A 471 27.84 16.70 4.34
CA GLN A 471 27.46 17.89 5.12
C GLN A 471 28.27 17.94 6.41
N PHE A 472 28.57 19.12 6.93
CA PHE A 472 29.39 19.31 8.15
C PHE A 472 30.74 18.54 8.11
N GLY A 473 31.35 18.40 6.92
CA GLY A 473 32.64 17.72 6.71
C GLY A 473 32.57 16.20 6.53
N GLN A 474 31.42 15.56 6.78
CA GLN A 474 31.27 14.09 6.73
C GLN A 474 30.09 13.64 5.85
N THR A 475 30.05 12.37 5.47
CA THR A 475 28.96 11.76 4.68
C THR A 475 27.69 11.59 5.50
N LEU A 476 26.51 11.67 4.88
CA LEU A 476 25.22 11.58 5.60
C LEU A 476 25.02 10.23 6.33
N ASN A 477 25.63 9.15 5.83
CA ASN A 477 25.59 7.83 6.47
C ASN A 477 26.28 7.75 7.86
N SER A 478 27.09 8.76 8.24
CA SER A 478 27.74 8.82 9.56
C SER A 478 26.85 9.37 10.69
N PHE A 479 25.75 10.06 10.35
CA PHE A 479 24.88 10.69 11.34
C PHE A 479 23.85 9.67 11.89
N GLY A 480 23.81 9.49 13.21
CA GLY A 480 22.87 8.57 13.87
C GLY A 480 21.39 8.83 13.53
N ALA A 481 21.01 10.08 13.27
CA ALA A 481 19.65 10.43 12.84
C ALA A 481 19.28 9.88 11.44
N ILE A 482 20.26 9.73 10.53
CA ILE A 482 20.09 9.10 9.22
C ILE A 482 20.09 7.58 9.39
N ARG A 483 21.05 7.03 10.17
CA ARG A 483 21.11 5.59 10.48
C ARG A 483 19.82 5.08 11.12
N LYS A 484 19.20 5.84 12.03
CA LYS A 484 17.88 5.52 12.61
C LYS A 484 16.77 5.34 11.56
N LYS A 485 16.76 6.16 10.50
CA LYS A 485 15.78 6.07 9.39
C LYS A 485 16.02 4.80 8.58
N VAL A 486 17.27 4.57 8.17
CA VAL A 486 17.71 3.35 7.46
C VAL A 486 17.31 2.10 8.25
N ALA A 487 17.65 2.03 9.54
CA ALA A 487 17.36 0.87 10.38
C ALA A 487 15.87 0.57 10.51
N ARG A 488 15.03 1.61 10.64
CA ARG A 488 13.59 1.45 10.71
C ARG A 488 13.03 0.89 9.40
N ILE A 489 13.47 1.43 8.26
CA ILE A 489 13.08 0.93 6.93
C ILE A 489 13.51 -0.54 6.77
N VAL A 490 14.75 -0.90 7.14
CA VAL A 490 15.23 -2.29 7.08
C VAL A 490 14.38 -3.24 7.92
N ALA A 491 14.04 -2.87 9.17
CA ALA A 491 13.20 -3.70 10.05
C ALA A 491 11.75 -3.82 9.56
N GLU A 492 11.20 -2.76 8.96
CA GLU A 492 9.86 -2.78 8.36
C GLU A 492 9.82 -3.64 7.08
N ILE A 493 10.83 -3.56 6.20
CA ILE A 493 10.97 -4.45 5.04
C ILE A 493 11.12 -5.90 5.48
N TYR A 494 11.93 -6.19 6.51
CA TYR A 494 12.15 -7.57 6.99
C TYR A 494 10.85 -8.26 7.43
N ALA A 495 10.00 -7.55 8.18
CA ALA A 495 8.66 -8.04 8.52
C ALA A 495 7.73 -8.11 7.30
N GLY A 496 7.83 -7.16 6.37
CA GLY A 496 7.13 -7.18 5.09
C GLY A 496 7.41 -8.45 4.28
N ASP A 497 8.68 -8.72 3.98
CA ASP A 497 9.14 -9.93 3.28
C ASP A 497 8.61 -11.19 3.96
N ALA A 498 8.76 -11.27 5.30
CA ALA A 498 8.35 -12.43 6.07
C ALA A 498 6.84 -12.69 5.94
N MET A 499 6.00 -11.65 5.94
CA MET A 499 4.56 -11.79 5.66
C MET A 499 4.29 -12.22 4.21
N ALA A 500 5.03 -11.68 3.24
CA ALA A 500 4.82 -11.96 1.82
C ALA A 500 5.11 -13.42 1.48
N TYR A 501 6.29 -13.93 1.85
CA TYR A 501 6.69 -15.30 1.58
C TYR A 501 5.90 -16.32 2.41
N ARG A 502 5.53 -15.99 3.65
CA ARG A 502 4.62 -16.82 4.45
C ARG A 502 3.27 -16.99 3.77
N LEU A 503 2.63 -15.89 3.35
CA LEU A 503 1.33 -15.94 2.69
C LEU A 503 1.38 -16.71 1.36
N LEU A 504 2.44 -16.50 0.58
CA LEU A 504 2.66 -17.23 -0.67
C LEU A 504 2.80 -18.74 -0.44
N GLY A 505 3.63 -19.14 0.53
CA GLY A 505 3.80 -20.53 0.92
C GLY A 505 2.54 -21.18 1.51
N ASP A 506 1.81 -20.46 2.36
CA ASP A 506 0.53 -20.92 2.92
C ASP A 506 -0.51 -21.17 1.82
N ILE A 507 -0.56 -20.32 0.78
CA ILE A 507 -1.40 -20.51 -0.40
C ILE A 507 -0.92 -21.72 -1.21
N ASP A 508 0.37 -21.82 -1.49
CA ASP A 508 0.94 -22.94 -2.27
C ASP A 508 0.73 -24.30 -1.59
N LEU A 509 0.86 -24.36 -0.26
CA LEU A 509 0.61 -25.55 0.55
C LEU A 509 -0.88 -25.90 0.65
N ALA A 510 -1.77 -24.93 0.47
CA ALA A 510 -3.22 -25.18 0.37
C ALA A 510 -3.63 -25.59 -1.04
N LEU A 511 -2.97 -25.06 -2.08
CA LEU A 511 -3.16 -25.44 -3.48
C LEU A 511 -2.69 -26.87 -3.76
N SER A 512 -1.58 -27.33 -3.15
CA SER A 512 -1.08 -28.71 -3.32
C SER A 512 -2.03 -29.80 -2.79
N ARG A 513 -3.02 -29.42 -1.98
CA ARG A 513 -4.03 -30.33 -1.38
C ARG A 513 -5.33 -30.42 -2.19
N ILE A 514 -5.43 -29.67 -3.29
CA ILE A 514 -6.59 -29.73 -4.18
C ILE A 514 -6.57 -31.09 -4.87
N ASP A 515 -7.55 -31.95 -4.56
CA ASP A 515 -7.79 -33.17 -5.32
C ASP A 515 -8.54 -32.81 -6.62
N PRO A 516 -7.92 -32.98 -7.81
CA PRO A 516 -8.58 -32.69 -9.08
C PRO A 516 -9.78 -33.60 -9.39
N ALA A 517 -9.91 -34.74 -8.71
CA ALA A 517 -11.05 -35.65 -8.85
C ALA A 517 -12.27 -35.25 -8.01
N SER A 518 -12.10 -34.35 -7.03
CA SER A 518 -13.14 -34.01 -6.04
C SER A 518 -14.14 -32.92 -6.49
N GLY A 519 -13.95 -32.32 -7.66
CA GLY A 519 -14.83 -31.29 -8.22
C GLY A 519 -14.11 -30.42 -9.25
N ASP A 520 -14.68 -29.26 -9.59
CA ASP A 520 -14.02 -28.26 -10.45
C ASP A 520 -12.71 -27.76 -9.78
N PRO A 521 -11.52 -28.01 -10.37
CA PRO A 521 -10.25 -27.61 -9.76
C PRO A 521 -10.11 -26.09 -9.65
N ASP A 522 -10.69 -25.29 -10.56
CA ASP A 522 -10.57 -23.83 -10.49
C ASP A 522 -11.48 -23.23 -9.41
N ALA A 523 -12.69 -23.77 -9.24
CA ALA A 523 -13.53 -23.44 -8.09
C ALA A 523 -12.83 -23.75 -6.75
N GLN A 524 -12.08 -24.86 -6.67
CA GLN A 524 -11.27 -25.20 -5.49
C GLN A 524 -10.12 -24.19 -5.27
N LYS A 525 -9.36 -23.83 -6.33
CA LYS A 525 -8.30 -22.80 -6.25
C LYS A 525 -8.86 -21.44 -5.80
N VAL A 526 -10.02 -21.04 -6.32
CA VAL A 526 -10.75 -19.84 -5.89
C VAL A 526 -11.15 -19.92 -4.42
N GLY A 527 -11.57 -21.08 -3.93
CA GLY A 527 -11.81 -21.34 -2.51
C GLY A 527 -10.58 -21.11 -1.62
N VAL A 528 -9.40 -21.55 -2.06
CA VAL A 528 -8.12 -21.29 -1.39
C VAL A 528 -7.81 -19.79 -1.35
N PHE A 529 -7.91 -19.07 -2.48
CA PHE A 529 -7.66 -17.61 -2.48
C PHE A 529 -8.66 -16.83 -1.62
N ALA A 530 -9.88 -17.34 -1.43
CA ALA A 530 -10.86 -16.76 -0.53
C ALA A 530 -10.54 -17.01 0.96
N SER A 531 -9.95 -18.15 1.32
CA SER A 531 -9.63 -18.46 2.72
C SER A 531 -8.56 -17.51 3.29
N PHE A 532 -7.56 -17.17 2.48
CA PHE A 532 -6.44 -16.24 2.79
C PHE A 532 -6.74 -14.75 2.51
N SER A 533 -8.01 -14.38 2.37
CA SER A 533 -8.44 -12.98 2.15
C SER A 533 -8.10 -12.04 3.31
N LEU A 534 -7.88 -12.56 4.53
CA LEU A 534 -7.43 -11.77 5.68
C LEU A 534 -5.97 -11.35 5.49
N GLU A 535 -5.09 -12.33 5.30
CA GLU A 535 -3.65 -12.16 5.12
C GLU A 535 -3.32 -11.29 3.90
N ALA A 536 -4.05 -11.48 2.79
CA ALA A 536 -3.92 -10.63 1.62
C ALA A 536 -4.26 -9.15 1.92
N ALA A 537 -5.29 -8.89 2.74
CA ALA A 537 -5.63 -7.53 3.17
C ALA A 537 -4.58 -6.95 4.13
N ILE A 538 -4.03 -7.75 5.06
CA ILE A 538 -2.93 -7.36 5.95
C ILE A 538 -1.70 -6.96 5.11
N LEU A 539 -1.27 -7.83 4.19
CA LEU A 539 -0.10 -7.61 3.34
C LEU A 539 -0.28 -6.37 2.45
N LYS A 540 -1.49 -6.14 1.92
CA LYS A 540 -1.80 -4.94 1.13
C LYS A 540 -1.69 -3.67 1.96
N VAL A 541 -2.28 -3.63 3.14
CA VAL A 541 -2.28 -2.42 3.99
C VAL A 541 -0.88 -2.15 4.52
N LEU A 542 -0.23 -3.13 5.15
CA LEU A 542 1.10 -2.94 5.72
C LEU A 542 2.16 -2.72 4.63
N GLY A 543 2.17 -3.50 3.55
CA GLY A 543 3.15 -3.32 2.47
C GLY A 543 3.10 -1.93 1.84
N THR A 544 1.91 -1.38 1.63
CA THR A 544 1.74 -0.02 1.08
C THR A 544 2.02 1.09 2.09
N GLU A 545 1.88 0.84 3.39
CA GLU A 545 2.24 1.80 4.45
C GLU A 545 3.74 1.77 4.77
N ILE A 546 4.40 0.60 4.68
CA ILE A 546 5.85 0.44 4.70
C ILE A 546 6.48 1.21 3.54
N LEU A 547 5.96 1.04 2.31
CA LEU A 547 6.41 1.80 1.14
C LEU A 547 6.23 3.31 1.34
N ALA A 548 5.06 3.75 1.81
CA ALA A 548 4.79 5.16 2.04
C ALA A 548 5.78 5.78 3.04
N HIS A 549 6.16 5.07 4.10
CA HIS A 549 7.19 5.51 5.04
C HIS A 549 8.59 5.49 4.40
N ALA A 550 8.95 4.44 3.66
CA ALA A 550 10.25 4.31 3.01
C ALA A 550 10.50 5.41 1.96
N VAL A 551 9.50 5.82 1.17
CA VAL A 551 9.66 6.92 0.19
C VAL A 551 9.67 8.29 0.84
N ASP A 552 8.87 8.52 1.89
CA ASP A 552 8.88 9.78 2.65
C ASP A 552 10.25 10.01 3.30
N GLU A 553 10.78 8.98 3.96
CA GLU A 553 12.12 9.02 4.53
C GLU A 553 13.23 9.03 3.47
N GLY A 554 12.99 8.41 2.31
CA GLY A 554 13.86 8.53 1.14
C GLY A 554 13.98 9.96 0.65
N VAL A 555 12.85 10.65 0.41
CA VAL A 555 12.83 12.09 0.07
C VAL A 555 13.53 12.90 1.15
N GLN A 556 13.26 12.63 2.43
CA GLN A 556 13.89 13.33 3.55
C GLN A 556 15.41 13.12 3.61
N MET A 557 15.93 11.96 3.21
CA MET A 557 17.38 11.67 3.12
C MET A 557 18.06 12.36 1.93
N PHE A 558 17.35 12.58 0.81
CA PHE A 558 17.82 13.43 -0.29
C PHE A 558 17.65 14.94 0.00
N GLY A 559 16.82 15.29 0.99
CA GLY A 559 16.50 16.67 1.34
C GLY A 559 15.90 17.43 0.15
N GLY A 560 16.42 18.62 -0.15
CA GLY A 560 15.93 19.45 -1.26
C GLY A 560 15.99 18.75 -2.63
N TYR A 561 16.91 17.81 -2.84
CA TYR A 561 16.99 17.03 -4.10
C TYR A 561 15.84 16.03 -4.24
N GLY A 562 15.27 15.55 -3.14
CA GLY A 562 14.13 14.62 -3.15
C GLY A 562 12.83 15.24 -3.65
N PHE A 563 12.81 16.56 -3.86
CA PHE A 563 11.70 17.34 -4.40
C PHE A 563 11.89 17.74 -5.88
N ILE A 564 12.99 17.31 -6.52
CA ILE A 564 13.33 17.67 -7.91
C ILE A 564 13.13 16.45 -8.81
N GLU A 565 12.34 16.60 -9.89
CA GLU A 565 11.99 15.50 -10.82
C GLU A 565 13.21 14.82 -11.50
N GLU A 566 14.41 15.42 -11.46
CA GLU A 566 15.67 14.80 -11.90
C GLU A 566 16.10 13.60 -11.04
N TYR A 567 15.62 13.51 -9.78
CA TYR A 567 15.98 12.44 -8.86
C TYR A 567 14.88 11.39 -8.79
N PRO A 568 15.17 10.09 -9.03
CA PRO A 568 14.15 9.04 -9.06
C PRO A 568 13.28 8.96 -7.80
N ILE A 569 13.80 9.35 -6.64
CA ILE A 569 13.07 9.32 -5.36
C ILE A 569 11.83 10.23 -5.35
N GLU A 570 11.85 11.34 -6.08
CA GLU A 570 10.68 12.22 -6.24
C GLU A 570 9.54 11.43 -6.89
N ARG A 571 9.82 10.74 -8.01
CA ARG A 571 8.85 9.89 -8.72
C ARG A 571 8.29 8.81 -7.79
N PHE A 572 9.14 8.09 -7.05
CA PHE A 572 8.69 7.05 -6.12
C PHE A 572 7.74 7.59 -5.03
N TYR A 573 7.97 8.81 -4.54
CA TYR A 573 7.05 9.47 -3.61
C TYR A 573 5.65 9.65 -4.20
N ARG A 574 5.54 10.25 -5.39
CA ARG A 574 4.26 10.44 -6.09
C ARG A 574 3.57 9.10 -6.40
N ASP A 575 4.33 8.14 -6.91
CA ASP A 575 3.85 6.86 -7.41
C ASP A 575 3.27 5.99 -6.28
N SER A 576 3.92 5.98 -5.12
CA SER A 576 3.45 5.25 -3.94
C SER A 576 2.05 5.66 -3.47
N ARG A 577 1.65 6.92 -3.71
CA ARG A 577 0.50 7.51 -3.02
C ARG A 577 -0.82 6.84 -3.38
N VAL A 578 -0.95 6.33 -4.60
CA VAL A 578 -2.16 5.63 -5.07
C VAL A 578 -2.26 4.21 -4.54
N GLU A 579 -1.17 3.60 -4.06
CA GLU A 579 -1.19 2.20 -3.64
C GLU A 579 -2.03 1.96 -2.37
N ARG A 580 -2.14 2.98 -1.52
CA ARG A 580 -3.06 3.02 -0.38
C ARG A 580 -4.55 3.18 -0.77
N ILE A 581 -4.85 3.34 -2.06
CA ILE A 581 -6.20 3.64 -2.61
C ILE A 581 -6.75 2.47 -3.45
N PHE A 582 -5.99 1.97 -4.43
CA PHE A 582 -6.43 0.83 -5.27
C PHE A 582 -6.33 -0.52 -4.55
N GLU A 583 -6.87 -1.61 -5.14
CA GLU A 583 -7.11 -2.90 -4.47
C GLU A 583 -7.98 -2.77 -3.20
N GLY A 584 -8.91 -1.80 -3.25
CA GLY A 584 -9.62 -1.26 -2.09
C GLY A 584 -8.74 -0.33 -1.26
N THR A 585 -9.30 0.75 -0.73
CA THR A 585 -8.53 1.66 0.13
C THR A 585 -8.08 0.93 1.40
N ASN A 586 -7.05 1.45 2.09
CA ASN A 586 -6.56 0.79 3.31
C ASN A 586 -7.65 0.72 4.39
N GLU A 587 -8.55 1.69 4.45
CA GLU A 587 -9.70 1.72 5.36
C GLU A 587 -10.71 0.60 5.03
N ILE A 588 -11.00 0.37 3.74
CA ILE A 588 -11.86 -0.74 3.30
C ILE A 588 -11.22 -2.10 3.60
N ASN A 589 -9.90 -2.23 3.47
CA ASN A 589 -9.18 -3.45 3.83
C ASN A 589 -9.17 -3.69 5.35
N ARG A 590 -8.98 -2.66 6.17
CA ARG A 590 -9.12 -2.73 7.64
C ARG A 590 -10.53 -3.15 8.06
N ILE A 591 -11.57 -2.60 7.42
CA ILE A 591 -12.97 -3.00 7.66
C ILE A 591 -13.21 -4.46 7.25
N LEU A 592 -12.71 -4.88 6.08
CA LEU A 592 -12.82 -6.27 5.61
C LEU A 592 -12.17 -7.26 6.58
N LEU A 593 -10.96 -6.97 7.05
CA LEU A 593 -10.19 -7.79 7.99
C LEU A 593 -11.02 -8.08 9.25
N VAL A 594 -11.42 -7.06 10.00
CA VAL A 594 -12.12 -7.25 11.29
C VAL A 594 -13.52 -7.80 11.11
N THR A 595 -14.27 -7.38 10.08
CA THR A 595 -15.62 -7.92 9.84
C THR A 595 -15.59 -9.39 9.41
N THR A 596 -14.54 -9.83 8.72
CA THR A 596 -14.36 -11.24 8.34
C THR A 596 -13.89 -12.09 9.52
N ILE A 597 -12.97 -11.58 10.35
CA ILE A 597 -12.59 -12.21 11.64
C ILE A 597 -13.84 -12.37 12.53
N ALA A 598 -14.60 -11.29 12.72
CA ALA A 598 -15.85 -11.29 13.48
C ALA A 598 -16.86 -12.33 12.95
N LYS A 599 -17.03 -12.41 11.63
CA LYS A 599 -17.89 -13.41 10.99
C LYS A 599 -17.40 -14.83 11.25
N ARG A 600 -16.10 -15.12 11.09
CA ARG A 600 -15.52 -16.46 11.34
C ARG A 600 -15.71 -16.85 12.82
N ALA A 601 -15.48 -15.94 13.76
CA ALA A 601 -15.71 -16.16 15.18
C ALA A 601 -17.19 -16.44 15.52
N MET A 602 -18.13 -15.64 15.01
CA MET A 602 -19.57 -15.87 15.20
C MET A 602 -20.07 -17.17 14.55
N GLN A 603 -19.37 -17.67 13.52
CA GLN A 603 -19.68 -18.94 12.84
C GLN A 603 -18.96 -20.16 13.47
N GLY A 604 -18.17 -19.97 14.53
CA GLY A 604 -17.37 -21.06 15.13
C GLY A 604 -16.19 -21.53 14.27
N LYS A 605 -15.89 -20.87 13.15
CA LYS A 605 -14.71 -21.14 12.30
C LYS A 605 -13.40 -20.60 12.87
N LEU A 606 -13.50 -19.74 13.87
CA LEU A 606 -12.37 -19.23 14.65
C LEU A 606 -12.78 -19.35 16.12
N ASP A 607 -12.16 -20.26 16.87
CA ASP A 607 -12.57 -20.60 18.26
C ASP A 607 -12.14 -19.53 19.28
N LEU A 608 -12.61 -18.30 19.08
CA LEU A 608 -12.39 -17.18 19.98
C LEU A 608 -12.96 -17.48 21.38
N SER A 609 -14.09 -18.19 21.46
CA SER A 609 -14.73 -18.52 22.74
C SER A 609 -13.91 -19.52 23.56
N GLY A 610 -13.40 -20.59 22.93
CA GLY A 610 -12.51 -21.53 23.59
C GLY A 610 -11.14 -20.94 23.90
N PHE A 611 -10.57 -20.09 23.03
CA PHE A 611 -9.36 -19.33 23.35
C PHE A 611 -9.56 -18.40 24.56
N LEU A 612 -10.66 -17.64 24.60
CA LEU A 612 -10.99 -16.76 25.73
C LEU A 612 -11.14 -17.55 27.05
N ARG A 613 -11.73 -18.75 27.00
CA ARG A 613 -11.80 -19.64 28.16
C ARG A 613 -10.41 -20.14 28.59
N ARG A 614 -9.58 -20.62 27.65
CA ARG A 614 -8.20 -21.08 27.94
C ARG A 614 -7.39 -20.00 28.66
N ILE A 615 -7.42 -18.76 28.18
CA ILE A 615 -6.64 -17.66 28.78
C ILE A 615 -7.21 -17.16 30.13
N GLU A 616 -8.44 -17.53 30.48
CA GLU A 616 -9.04 -17.29 31.80
C GLU A 616 -8.70 -18.42 32.78
N GLU A 617 -8.63 -19.67 32.32
CA GLU A 617 -8.20 -20.85 33.09
C GLU A 617 -6.69 -20.86 33.36
N GLU A 618 -5.88 -20.46 32.38
CA GLU A 618 -4.41 -20.37 32.49
C GLU A 618 -3.93 -19.21 33.37
N GLY A 619 -4.59 -18.05 33.28
CA GLY A 619 -4.11 -16.81 33.90
C GLY A 619 -2.68 -16.44 33.44
N ALA A 620 -1.77 -16.29 34.40
CA ALA A 620 -0.34 -16.06 34.17
C ALA A 620 0.47 -17.33 34.51
N THR A 621 0.48 -18.30 33.58
CA THR A 621 1.15 -19.59 33.78
C THR A 621 2.69 -19.48 33.84
N PRO A 622 3.37 -20.38 34.59
CA PRO A 622 4.83 -20.48 34.58
C PRO A 622 5.44 -20.79 33.20
N SER A 623 4.72 -21.46 32.29
CA SER A 623 5.18 -21.78 30.93
C SER A 623 5.41 -20.52 30.08
N LEU A 624 4.54 -19.52 30.20
CA LEU A 624 4.72 -18.23 29.53
C LEU A 624 5.90 -17.43 30.11
N ALA A 625 6.15 -17.54 31.41
CA ALA A 625 7.34 -16.95 32.03
C ALA A 625 8.64 -17.64 31.58
N ALA A 626 8.61 -18.96 31.35
CA ALA A 626 9.73 -19.70 30.80
C ALA A 626 10.07 -19.27 29.35
N LEU A 627 9.05 -19.08 28.50
CA LEU A 627 9.19 -18.57 27.12
C LEU A 627 9.99 -17.26 27.07
N ARG A 628 9.72 -16.32 27.99
CA ARG A 628 10.45 -15.05 28.10
C ARG A 628 11.95 -15.21 28.35
N SER A 629 12.37 -16.37 28.87
CA SER A 629 13.75 -16.69 29.23
C SER A 629 14.53 -17.40 28.13
N GLU A 630 13.90 -17.71 26.98
CA GLU A 630 14.60 -18.29 25.83
C GLU A 630 15.63 -17.29 25.23
N PRO A 631 16.87 -17.72 24.91
CA PRO A 631 17.92 -16.82 24.43
C PRO A 631 17.60 -16.12 23.10
N LEU A 632 16.93 -16.83 22.18
CA LEU A 632 16.56 -16.32 20.86
C LEU A 632 15.06 -15.97 20.85
N LEU A 633 14.78 -14.67 20.74
CA LEU A 633 13.43 -14.12 20.59
C LEU A 633 12.40 -14.46 21.69
N GLY A 634 12.80 -15.01 22.84
CA GLY A 634 11.88 -15.41 23.91
C GLY A 634 11.00 -14.28 24.45
N ALA A 635 11.59 -13.10 24.65
CA ALA A 635 10.85 -11.91 25.07
C ALA A 635 9.83 -11.48 24.00
N GLU A 636 10.22 -11.52 22.72
CA GLU A 636 9.38 -11.16 21.59
C GLU A 636 8.21 -12.15 21.38
N ARG A 637 8.46 -13.45 21.52
CA ARG A 637 7.43 -14.51 21.50
C ARG A 637 6.44 -14.35 22.66
N TYR A 638 6.95 -14.12 23.88
CA TYR A 638 6.11 -13.84 25.06
C TYR A 638 5.22 -12.59 24.84
N THR A 639 5.79 -11.52 24.31
CA THR A 639 5.05 -10.28 24.04
C THR A 639 4.02 -10.44 22.92
N LEU A 640 4.30 -11.23 21.88
CA LEU A 640 3.33 -11.61 20.85
C LEU A 640 2.12 -12.31 21.46
N GLU A 641 2.33 -13.28 22.34
CA GLU A 641 1.25 -14.01 23.00
C GLU A 641 0.43 -13.11 23.95
N MET A 642 1.06 -12.18 24.67
CA MET A 642 0.33 -11.13 25.40
C MET A 642 -0.52 -10.26 24.45
N GLY A 643 0.02 -9.91 23.28
CA GLY A 643 -0.69 -9.25 22.20
C GLY A 643 -1.93 -10.03 21.72
N ARG A 644 -1.81 -11.34 21.47
CA ARG A 644 -2.96 -12.20 21.12
C ARG A 644 -4.03 -12.18 22.21
N ARG A 645 -3.64 -12.33 23.49
CA ARG A 645 -4.56 -12.25 24.65
C ARG A 645 -5.28 -10.91 24.73
N ALA A 646 -4.57 -9.80 24.56
CA ALA A 646 -5.16 -8.46 24.53
C ALA A 646 -6.13 -8.27 23.35
N PHE A 647 -5.74 -8.69 22.15
CA PHE A 647 -6.60 -8.63 20.96
C PHE A 647 -7.86 -9.46 21.13
N ALA A 648 -7.75 -10.72 21.56
CA ALA A 648 -8.88 -11.62 21.76
C ALA A 648 -9.88 -11.05 22.78
N ARG A 649 -9.40 -10.49 23.90
CA ARG A 649 -10.26 -9.82 24.89
C ARG A 649 -10.98 -8.61 24.31
N LEU A 650 -10.27 -7.73 23.58
CA LEU A 650 -10.85 -6.54 22.94
C LEU A 650 -11.89 -6.91 21.87
N LEU A 651 -11.58 -7.88 21.01
CA LEU A 651 -12.50 -8.40 20.00
C LEU A 651 -13.73 -9.06 20.64
N GLY A 652 -13.53 -9.87 21.69
CA GLY A 652 -14.62 -10.47 22.45
C GLY A 652 -15.58 -9.44 23.04
N THR A 653 -15.06 -8.34 23.62
CA THR A 653 -15.90 -7.22 24.07
C THR A 653 -16.58 -6.49 22.90
N ALA A 654 -15.88 -6.23 21.79
CA ALA A 654 -16.46 -5.59 20.61
C ALA A 654 -17.64 -6.42 20.04
N LEU A 655 -17.49 -7.74 19.97
CA LEU A 655 -18.55 -8.66 19.55
C LEU A 655 -19.72 -8.66 20.55
N LYS A 656 -19.46 -8.65 21.86
CA LYS A 656 -20.51 -8.52 22.89
C LYS A 656 -21.29 -7.20 22.79
N LYS A 657 -20.62 -6.08 22.46
CA LYS A 657 -21.24 -4.74 22.37
C LYS A 657 -21.97 -4.48 21.05
N TYR A 658 -21.39 -4.88 19.91
CA TYR A 658 -21.90 -4.53 18.58
C TYR A 658 -22.53 -5.70 17.81
N GLY A 659 -22.12 -6.94 18.10
CA GLY A 659 -22.56 -8.14 17.38
C GLY A 659 -22.42 -7.99 15.87
N ALA A 660 -23.48 -8.32 15.12
CA ALA A 660 -23.52 -8.17 13.66
C ALA A 660 -23.29 -6.73 13.16
N ARG A 661 -23.54 -5.70 14.00
CA ARG A 661 -23.33 -4.28 13.65
C ARG A 661 -21.89 -3.82 13.81
N ILE A 662 -20.94 -4.70 14.14
CA ILE A 662 -19.52 -4.30 14.29
C ILE A 662 -18.96 -3.55 13.07
N ARG A 663 -19.45 -3.85 11.85
CA ARG A 663 -19.11 -3.13 10.60
C ARG A 663 -19.42 -1.63 10.63
N GLU A 664 -20.44 -1.21 11.40
CA GLU A 664 -20.85 0.19 11.54
C GLU A 664 -19.93 0.94 12.54
N ALA A 665 -19.31 0.22 13.48
CA ALA A 665 -18.45 0.76 14.52
C ALA A 665 -17.01 1.02 14.00
N GLN A 666 -16.87 1.84 12.95
CA GLN A 666 -15.59 2.05 12.25
C GLN A 666 -14.45 2.53 13.17
N TYR A 667 -14.74 3.43 14.13
CA TYR A 667 -13.79 3.87 15.17
C TYR A 667 -13.29 2.76 16.12
N VAL A 668 -13.94 1.59 16.12
CA VAL A 668 -13.52 0.39 16.87
C VAL A 668 -12.88 -0.63 15.93
N VAL A 669 -13.42 -0.78 14.73
CA VAL A 669 -12.92 -1.67 13.67
C VAL A 669 -11.53 -1.29 13.18
N GLU A 670 -11.27 0.00 12.92
CA GLU A 670 -10.00 0.43 12.34
C GLU A 670 -8.81 0.13 13.28
N PRO A 671 -8.84 0.49 14.58
CA PRO A 671 -7.74 0.14 15.48
C PRO A 671 -7.66 -1.37 15.74
N LEU A 672 -8.78 -2.11 15.81
CA LEU A 672 -8.75 -3.58 15.92
C LEU A 672 -8.04 -4.22 14.71
N ALA A 673 -8.18 -3.64 13.52
CA ALA A 673 -7.45 -4.09 12.34
C ALA A 673 -5.94 -3.87 12.49
N ASP A 674 -5.51 -2.70 12.98
CA ASP A 674 -4.09 -2.42 13.26
C ASP A 674 -3.49 -3.36 14.32
N LEU A 675 -4.27 -3.73 15.34
CA LEU A 675 -3.85 -4.74 16.32
C LEU A 675 -3.64 -6.11 15.65
N ALA A 676 -4.61 -6.58 14.85
CA ALA A 676 -4.51 -7.86 14.14
C ALA A 676 -3.33 -7.88 13.14
N MET A 677 -3.16 -6.82 12.36
CA MET A 677 -2.04 -6.65 11.43
C MET A 677 -0.68 -6.70 12.14
N THR A 678 -0.57 -6.08 13.32
CA THR A 678 0.64 -6.12 14.14
C THR A 678 1.01 -7.54 14.57
N LEU A 679 0.04 -8.36 14.97
CA LEU A 679 0.28 -9.76 15.36
C LEU A 679 0.86 -10.57 14.20
N TYR A 680 0.25 -10.49 13.01
CA TYR A 680 0.73 -11.21 11.82
C TYR A 680 2.13 -10.77 11.39
N ALA A 681 2.42 -9.47 11.40
CA ALA A 681 3.73 -8.94 11.00
C ALA A 681 4.85 -9.36 11.96
N VAL A 682 4.61 -9.24 13.26
CA VAL A 682 5.60 -9.62 14.29
C VAL A 682 5.83 -11.12 14.31
N GLU A 683 4.75 -11.93 14.28
CA GLU A 683 4.86 -13.38 14.23
C GLU A 683 5.64 -13.84 12.99
N SER A 684 5.33 -13.30 11.81
CA SER A 684 6.03 -13.70 10.58
C SER A 684 7.54 -13.40 10.65
N ALA A 685 7.93 -12.24 11.20
CA ALA A 685 9.34 -11.91 11.43
C ALA A 685 10.03 -12.83 12.44
N ILE A 686 9.32 -13.22 13.51
CA ILE A 686 9.79 -14.20 14.50
C ILE A 686 10.01 -15.56 13.83
N LEU A 687 8.99 -16.10 13.15
CA LEU A 687 9.05 -17.42 12.51
C LEU A 687 10.17 -17.49 11.47
N ARG A 688 10.34 -16.45 10.63
CA ARG A 688 11.47 -16.36 9.69
C ARG A 688 12.82 -16.42 10.42
N THR A 689 12.98 -15.65 11.50
CA THR A 689 14.24 -15.63 12.27
C THR A 689 14.53 -16.97 12.94
N LEU A 690 13.51 -17.65 13.48
CA LEU A 690 13.67 -18.95 14.13
C LEU A 690 14.03 -20.04 13.10
N LYS A 691 13.33 -20.09 11.97
CA LYS A 691 13.62 -21.03 10.87
C LYS A 691 15.05 -20.87 10.33
N MET A 692 15.52 -19.63 10.18
CA MET A 692 16.91 -19.34 9.83
C MET A 692 17.90 -19.92 10.86
N ALA A 693 17.59 -19.82 12.16
CA ALA A 693 18.43 -20.34 13.24
C ALA A 693 18.44 -21.88 13.29
N GLU A 694 17.30 -22.52 13.05
CA GLU A 694 17.17 -23.97 12.92
C GLU A 694 18.03 -24.52 11.76
N SER A 695 18.14 -23.76 10.66
CA SER A 695 19.07 -24.06 9.55
C SER A 695 20.55 -23.73 9.84
N GLY A 696 20.90 -23.37 11.08
CA GLY A 696 22.28 -23.14 11.52
C GLY A 696 22.92 -21.82 11.06
N ARG A 697 22.15 -20.87 10.52
CA ARG A 697 22.65 -19.57 10.04
C ARG A 697 22.90 -18.62 11.21
N ASP A 698 23.83 -17.67 11.07
CA ASP A 698 23.89 -16.54 12.01
C ASP A 698 22.66 -15.64 11.83
N VAL A 699 21.83 -15.58 12.88
CA VAL A 699 20.62 -14.76 12.93
C VAL A 699 20.80 -13.47 13.72
N SER A 700 22.02 -13.08 14.09
CA SER A 700 22.30 -11.87 14.88
C SER A 700 21.68 -10.60 14.27
N LEU A 701 21.76 -10.44 12.94
CA LEU A 701 21.15 -9.34 12.19
C LEU A 701 19.63 -9.50 12.05
N ALA A 702 19.16 -10.70 11.71
CA ALA A 702 17.73 -11.02 11.54
C ALA A 702 16.94 -10.81 12.84
N ALA A 703 17.46 -11.34 13.96
CA ALA A 703 16.93 -11.07 15.28
C ALA A 703 16.94 -9.58 15.62
N SER A 704 17.94 -8.81 15.16
CA SER A 704 17.94 -7.35 15.39
C SER A 704 16.81 -6.64 14.63
N ALA A 705 16.52 -7.06 13.39
CA ALA A 705 15.39 -6.56 12.61
C ALA A 705 14.05 -6.91 13.28
N THR A 706 13.87 -8.19 13.64
CA THR A 706 12.68 -8.69 14.34
C THR A 706 12.43 -7.97 15.66
N ARG A 707 13.46 -7.81 16.51
CA ARG A 707 13.34 -7.10 17.79
C ARG A 707 13.00 -5.64 17.62
N LEU A 708 13.63 -4.94 16.67
CA LEU A 708 13.34 -3.53 16.39
C LEU A 708 11.91 -3.35 15.84
N HIS A 709 11.47 -4.23 14.92
CA HIS A 709 10.11 -4.20 14.40
C HIS A 709 9.09 -4.48 15.52
N ALA A 710 9.29 -5.56 16.29
CA ALA A 710 8.40 -5.95 17.37
C ALA A 710 8.23 -4.85 18.42
N ALA A 711 9.32 -4.23 18.90
CA ALA A 711 9.25 -3.16 19.89
C ALA A 711 8.44 -1.95 19.38
N LEU A 712 8.79 -1.43 18.19
CA LEU A 712 8.09 -0.28 17.60
C LEU A 712 6.62 -0.57 17.27
N SER A 713 6.30 -1.80 16.86
CA SER A 713 4.93 -2.21 16.54
C SER A 713 4.10 -2.44 17.80
N PHE A 714 4.67 -3.03 18.87
CA PHE A 714 3.95 -3.22 20.13
C PHE A 714 3.73 -1.93 20.92
N ASP A 715 4.62 -0.93 20.83
CA ASP A 715 4.34 0.42 21.36
C ASP A 715 3.06 1.01 20.75
N ARG A 716 2.86 0.85 19.44
CA ARG A 716 1.64 1.28 18.73
C ARG A 716 0.44 0.41 19.11
N PHE A 717 0.63 -0.91 19.22
CA PHE A 717 -0.40 -1.85 19.65
C PHE A 717 -0.96 -1.46 21.03
N ALA A 718 -0.09 -1.30 22.03
CA ALA A 718 -0.50 -0.98 23.40
C ALA A 718 -1.23 0.36 23.47
N ALA A 719 -0.76 1.37 22.73
CA ALA A 719 -1.45 2.66 22.62
C ALA A 719 -2.84 2.55 21.94
N GLY A 720 -2.97 1.75 20.89
CA GLY A 720 -4.24 1.49 20.19
C GLY A 720 -5.24 0.72 21.06
N ALA A 721 -4.79 -0.39 21.64
CA ALA A 721 -5.55 -1.21 22.59
C ALA A 721 -6.11 -0.38 23.76
N MET A 722 -5.28 0.48 24.33
CA MET A 722 -5.66 1.40 25.41
C MET A 722 -6.69 2.46 24.99
N ARG A 723 -6.60 2.97 23.75
CA ARG A 723 -7.56 3.94 23.20
C ARG A 723 -8.91 3.33 22.82
N LEU A 724 -8.97 2.02 22.57
CA LEU A 724 -10.22 1.30 22.30
C LEU A 724 -11.10 1.12 23.55
N LEU A 725 -10.50 0.97 24.74
CA LEU A 725 -11.22 0.61 25.97
C LEU A 725 -12.44 1.50 26.30
N PRO A 726 -12.38 2.85 26.19
CA PRO A 726 -13.54 3.72 26.47
C PRO A 726 -14.66 3.61 25.42
N SER A 727 -14.35 3.21 24.19
CA SER A 727 -15.38 2.97 23.16
C SER A 727 -16.11 1.64 23.44
N LEU A 728 -15.39 0.66 24.00
CA LEU A 728 -15.89 -0.70 24.24
C LEU A 728 -16.68 -0.87 25.53
N HIS A 729 -16.59 0.05 26.49
CA HIS A 729 -17.26 -0.07 27.80
C HIS A 729 -17.96 1.24 28.18
N ASP A 730 -18.99 1.14 29.02
CA ASP A 730 -19.72 2.31 29.49
C ASP A 730 -19.21 2.69 30.89
N GLY A 731 -18.85 3.96 31.07
CA GLY A 731 -18.10 4.44 32.25
C GLY A 731 -16.59 4.62 31.97
N GLY A 732 -15.84 5.18 32.93
CA GLY A 732 -14.45 5.65 32.73
C GLY A 732 -13.37 4.61 32.40
N GLY A 733 -13.73 3.34 32.22
CA GLY A 733 -12.85 2.27 31.72
C GLY A 733 -11.70 1.83 32.63
N GLU A 734 -11.61 2.34 33.86
CA GLU A 734 -10.44 2.15 34.73
C GLU A 734 -10.28 0.69 35.20
N ALA A 735 -11.37 0.00 35.56
CA ALA A 735 -11.34 -1.41 35.91
C ALA A 735 -10.94 -2.29 34.71
N GLN A 736 -11.42 -1.96 33.50
CA GLN A 736 -11.11 -2.68 32.28
C GLN A 736 -9.69 -2.39 31.78
N ARG A 737 -9.17 -1.18 32.03
CA ARG A 737 -7.74 -0.85 31.89
C ARG A 737 -6.90 -1.72 32.82
N ALA A 738 -7.26 -1.82 34.10
CA ALA A 738 -6.55 -2.66 35.06
C ALA A 738 -6.58 -4.15 34.65
N ALA A 739 -7.70 -4.64 34.11
CA ALA A 739 -7.84 -6.00 33.61
C ALA A 739 -7.07 -6.27 32.30
N LEU A 740 -6.90 -5.27 31.43
CA LEU A 740 -6.14 -5.40 30.18
C LEU A 740 -4.62 -5.20 30.39
N ALA A 741 -4.22 -4.39 31.38
CA ALA A 741 -2.83 -3.99 31.60
C ALA A 741 -1.81 -5.14 31.65
N PRO A 742 -2.07 -6.31 32.27
CA PRO A 742 -1.14 -7.45 32.27
C PRO A 742 -0.85 -8.04 30.88
N PHE A 743 -1.74 -7.80 29.92
CA PHE A 743 -1.66 -8.31 28.55
C PHE A 743 -1.20 -7.23 27.55
N LEU A 744 -0.98 -5.98 27.97
CA LEU A 744 -0.52 -4.93 27.05
C LEU A 744 0.92 -5.24 26.63
N PRO A 745 1.18 -5.48 25.33
CA PRO A 745 2.50 -5.87 24.88
C PRO A 745 3.47 -4.70 24.96
N TRP A 746 4.59 -4.88 25.64
CA TRP A 746 5.68 -3.92 25.69
C TRP A 746 7.02 -4.65 25.81
N LEU A 747 8.01 -4.22 25.03
CA LEU A 747 9.35 -4.79 25.00
C LEU A 747 10.35 -3.83 25.65
N ALA A 748 10.97 -4.29 26.74
CA ALA A 748 12.03 -3.58 27.46
C ALA A 748 13.37 -3.70 26.70
N THR A 749 13.47 -3.07 25.53
CA THR A 749 14.58 -3.25 24.59
C THR A 749 15.30 -1.93 24.33
N ASP A 750 16.63 -1.90 24.48
CA ASP A 750 17.43 -0.78 23.98
C ASP A 750 17.47 -0.84 22.44
N LEU A 751 16.83 0.15 21.82
CA LEU A 751 16.69 0.23 20.36
C LEU A 751 17.96 0.74 19.68
N VAL A 752 18.86 1.43 20.39
CA VAL A 752 20.02 2.10 19.77
C VAL A 752 21.02 1.08 19.19
N PRO A 753 21.47 0.02 19.90
CA PRO A 753 22.37 -0.98 19.33
C PRO A 753 21.74 -1.76 18.16
N LEU A 754 20.42 -2.00 18.20
CA LEU A 754 19.70 -2.67 17.12
C LEU A 754 19.66 -1.78 15.87
N GLN A 755 19.36 -0.49 16.06
CA GLN A 755 19.32 0.49 14.97
C GLN A 755 20.70 0.68 14.33
N GLU A 756 21.74 0.83 15.14
CA GLU A 756 23.11 0.95 14.66
C GLU A 756 23.54 -0.29 13.85
N ARG A 757 23.32 -1.52 14.35
CA ARG A 757 23.67 -2.75 13.64
C ARG A 757 22.96 -2.86 12.28
N LEU A 758 21.65 -2.62 12.23
CA LEU A 758 20.86 -2.72 11.00
C LEU A 758 21.25 -1.65 9.98
N ALA A 759 21.48 -0.42 10.43
CA ALA A 759 21.89 0.66 9.56
C ALA A 759 23.28 0.41 8.96
N LEU A 760 24.25 0.00 9.79
CA LEU A 760 25.60 -0.27 9.33
C LEU A 760 25.63 -1.43 8.32
N ALA A 761 24.91 -2.53 8.59
CA ALA A 761 24.81 -3.65 7.65
C ALA A 761 24.22 -3.23 6.28
N ALA A 762 23.18 -2.39 6.27
CA ALA A 762 22.58 -1.87 5.04
C ALA A 762 23.51 -0.88 4.31
N ILE A 763 24.22 -0.02 5.05
CA ILE A 763 25.20 0.94 4.49
C ILE A 763 26.40 0.20 3.88
N GLU A 764 26.91 -0.85 4.54
CA GLU A 764 27.98 -1.71 4.04
C GLU A 764 27.54 -2.52 2.81
N ALA A 765 26.29 -3.00 2.80
CA ALA A 765 25.69 -3.62 1.62
C ALA A 765 25.45 -2.66 0.45
N ASN A 766 25.28 -1.37 0.73
CA ASN A 766 24.64 -0.37 -0.14
C ASN A 766 23.29 -0.87 -0.75
N ALA A 767 22.60 -1.73 0.00
CA ALA A 767 21.39 -2.43 -0.39
C ALA A 767 20.62 -2.89 0.85
N TYR A 768 19.47 -3.54 0.66
CA TYR A 768 18.79 -4.25 1.73
C TYR A 768 19.63 -5.48 2.16
N PRO A 769 19.97 -5.66 3.44
CA PRO A 769 21.06 -6.56 3.84
C PRO A 769 20.68 -8.04 3.94
N PHE A 770 19.42 -8.42 3.66
CA PHE A 770 18.93 -9.81 3.76
C PHE A 770 18.66 -10.48 2.41
N ASP A 771 18.72 -9.76 1.28
CA ASP A 771 18.61 -10.39 -0.03
C ASP A 771 19.88 -11.18 -0.36
N ARG A 772 19.71 -12.26 -1.14
CA ARG A 772 20.81 -13.04 -1.69
C ARG A 772 21.61 -12.19 -2.70
N ARG A 773 22.92 -12.11 -2.51
CA ARG A 773 23.87 -11.41 -3.39
C ARG A 773 24.43 -12.32 -4.48
#